data_AF-V4JVM2-F1
#
_entry.id   AF-V4JVM2-F1
#
_cell.length_a   1.000
_cell.length_b   1.000
_cell.length_c   1.000
_cell.angle_alpha   90.00
_cell.angle_beta   90.00
_cell.angle_gamma   90.00
#
_symmetry.space_group_name_H-M   'P 1'
#
loop_
_entity.id
_entity.type
_entity.pdbx_description
1 polymer ?
#
loop_
_entity_poly.entity_id
_entity_poly.type
_entity_poly.pdbx_seq_one_letter_code
_entity_poly.pdbx_strand_id
1 'polypeptide(L)'
;MAGLAEVLGARRLLVVSNRLPYTVRVSNGQVDLAPSTGGLATGMRPLLERGLATWVGWPGLSLEDVKDAEGLSRILRVRGIVTVWLRKEEVENYYEGFCNGTLWPLFHYFPERAIYNPTYWDWYVRVNERFAEAVASVYRPGDLIWVHDYHLMLVPAMLRRRLGSDAPIGFFLHIPFPSYEVFRALPWREELLRGILGSDLVGFHTFDYVNHFLESVRRVLGLEHSLGTLEFEGRLVKVDAFPMGIDVESIRSRAQSEAVVKVVEELRRRLGDVQVVFSIDRLDYTKGLPERLMAFRRLLEKYPEYRGRVSYVMVVSPSRERVEEYARLRRELNELVGDINGRYGTLGWTPVIYIRRFISDDELLAMYRLADVALITPLRDGMNLVAKEYVAANVDRKGVLIVSEGAGVSSELVEAVVVNPHDYDGVADAIKEALDMQPAERATRMTALQGRVSSYDVNAWAYDFVGSLVNVKEEQARAEEELASRKLAGTALTMVASSFSVSRTRVLFLDYDGTLVSIVRSPWEVEPTEEVKLVLRVLVSRPGTDVVIITTRPRKYMEKLVSEVPEVQVAAENGAWIYSGGSWTLNVSKQDVSWKANVRKIMESFTRRTPGSLIEEKDFSMVWHYRNAPMSIGEARAAELMDLLARFAAVHRDLSVVRGLKSIEVRLAELSKPRAASFWLSRRGYEFILAAGDSQDDEDLFASLPPSSVTIRVGRGPTRARYYVNDPSELLATLRAIAGG
;
A
#
# COMPACT_ATOMS: atom_id res chain seq x y z
N MET A 1 6.75 -22.76 -12.45
CA MET A 1 8.17 -22.40 -12.18
C MET A 1 8.99 -21.91 -13.37
N ALA A 2 8.85 -22.44 -14.59
CA ALA A 2 9.66 -21.99 -15.74
C ALA A 2 9.52 -20.47 -16.03
N GLY A 3 8.29 -19.95 -16.00
CA GLY A 3 8.05 -18.51 -16.20
C GLY A 3 8.68 -17.61 -15.13
N LEU A 4 8.73 -18.04 -13.86
CA LEU A 4 9.37 -17.22 -12.81
C LEU A 4 10.89 -17.16 -12.99
N ALA A 5 11.53 -18.27 -13.42
CA ALA A 5 12.94 -18.26 -13.77
C ALA A 5 13.23 -17.34 -14.97
N GLU A 6 12.31 -17.27 -15.94
CA GLU A 6 12.41 -16.36 -17.08
C GLU A 6 12.32 -14.88 -16.67
N VAL A 7 11.37 -14.52 -15.80
CA VAL A 7 11.24 -13.14 -15.26
C VAL A 7 12.45 -12.74 -14.42
N LEU A 8 12.97 -13.67 -13.60
CA LEU A 8 14.19 -13.45 -12.84
C LEU A 8 15.39 -13.25 -13.78
N GLY A 9 15.45 -14.00 -14.89
CA GLY A 9 16.57 -13.98 -15.82
C GLY A 9 17.87 -14.34 -15.10
N ALA A 10 18.86 -13.44 -15.12
CA ALA A 10 20.12 -13.60 -14.38
C ALA A 10 20.07 -13.07 -12.94
N ARG A 11 18.94 -12.48 -12.51
CA ARG A 11 18.79 -11.89 -11.17
C ARG A 11 18.54 -12.96 -10.12
N ARG A 12 19.03 -12.72 -8.91
CA ARG A 12 18.73 -13.56 -7.74
C ARG A 12 17.61 -12.93 -6.91
N LEU A 13 16.75 -13.79 -6.35
CA LEU A 13 15.70 -13.38 -5.44
C LEU A 13 16.15 -13.52 -3.98
N LEU A 14 16.04 -12.46 -3.19
CA LEU A 14 16.23 -12.47 -1.74
C LEU A 14 14.86 -12.53 -1.05
N VAL A 15 14.48 -13.72 -0.59
CA VAL A 15 13.23 -13.92 0.16
C VAL A 15 13.49 -13.65 1.63
N VAL A 16 12.77 -12.70 2.22
CA VAL A 16 12.98 -12.25 3.60
C VAL A 16 11.70 -12.49 4.40
N SER A 17 11.74 -13.39 5.37
CA SER A 17 10.57 -13.67 6.22
C SER A 17 11.00 -14.02 7.64
N ASN A 18 10.09 -13.84 8.60
CA ASN A 18 10.41 -14.06 10.01
C ASN A 18 10.91 -15.50 10.27
N ARG A 19 10.33 -16.52 9.63
CA ARG A 19 10.74 -17.92 9.81
C ARG A 19 11.44 -18.44 8.55
N LEU A 20 12.43 -19.31 8.75
CA LEU A 20 13.04 -20.07 7.66
C LEU A 20 12.06 -21.08 7.02
N PRO A 21 12.32 -21.50 5.76
CA PRO A 21 11.50 -22.52 5.09
C PRO A 21 11.75 -23.94 5.65
N TYR A 22 12.65 -24.06 6.62
CA TYR A 22 12.94 -25.26 7.38
C TYR A 22 12.86 -24.99 8.88
N THR A 23 12.33 -25.96 9.61
CA THR A 23 12.44 -26.07 11.06
C THR A 23 13.76 -26.76 11.40
N VAL A 24 14.62 -26.05 12.14
CA VAL A 24 15.91 -26.57 12.54
C VAL A 24 15.76 -27.40 13.81
N ARG A 25 16.20 -28.66 13.78
CA ARG A 25 16.31 -29.54 14.95
C ARG A 25 17.78 -29.89 15.17
N VAL A 26 18.24 -29.77 16.40
CA VAL A 26 19.61 -30.14 16.78
C VAL A 26 19.53 -31.35 17.70
N SER A 27 20.08 -32.49 17.27
CA SER A 27 20.13 -33.72 18.06
C SER A 27 21.52 -34.35 17.97
N ASN A 28 22.14 -34.66 19.11
CA ASN A 28 23.48 -35.27 19.19
C ASN A 28 24.58 -34.57 18.36
N GLY A 29 24.49 -33.25 18.19
CA GLY A 29 25.43 -32.47 17.36
C GLY A 29 25.16 -32.52 15.85
N GLN A 30 24.15 -33.26 15.39
CA GLN A 30 23.66 -33.24 14.01
C GLN A 30 22.48 -32.26 13.84
N VAL A 31 22.52 -31.54 12.72
CA VAL A 31 21.49 -30.59 12.31
C VAL A 31 20.52 -31.31 11.37
N ASP A 32 19.30 -31.52 11.83
CA ASP A 32 18.19 -32.01 11.02
C ASP A 32 17.31 -30.84 10.57
N LEU A 33 16.97 -30.80 9.29
CA LEU A 33 16.18 -29.74 8.67
C LEU A 33 14.88 -30.34 8.15
N ALA A 34 13.83 -30.19 8.95
CA ALA A 34 12.48 -30.56 8.53
C ALA A 34 11.84 -29.39 7.77
N PRO A 35 11.08 -29.61 6.70
CA PRO A 35 10.25 -28.59 6.08
C PRO A 35 9.40 -27.81 7.09
N SER A 36 9.43 -26.48 7.05
CA SER A 36 8.50 -25.65 7.84
C SER A 36 7.09 -25.78 7.28
N THR A 37 6.11 -25.88 8.19
CA THR A 37 4.68 -25.87 7.84
C THR A 37 4.21 -24.43 7.61
N GLY A 38 3.68 -24.11 6.43
CA GLY A 38 3.08 -22.81 6.12
C GLY A 38 3.12 -22.46 4.63
N GLY A 39 2.12 -21.71 4.17
CA GLY A 39 1.93 -21.38 2.75
C GLY A 39 3.17 -20.83 2.04
N LEU A 40 3.81 -19.81 2.65
CA LEU A 40 5.01 -19.18 2.09
C LEU A 40 6.18 -20.17 1.94
N ALA A 41 6.46 -20.94 2.99
CA ALA A 41 7.53 -21.93 2.97
C ALA A 41 7.26 -23.01 1.92
N THR A 42 6.05 -23.55 1.86
CA THR A 42 5.66 -24.57 0.86
C THR A 42 5.76 -24.04 -0.56
N GLY A 43 5.29 -22.81 -0.80
CA GLY A 43 5.26 -22.20 -2.12
C GLY A 43 6.62 -21.81 -2.68
N MET A 44 7.50 -21.29 -1.84
CA MET A 44 8.75 -20.66 -2.29
C MET A 44 10.01 -21.50 -2.06
N ARG A 45 9.96 -22.54 -1.21
CA ARG A 45 11.09 -23.45 -0.99
C ARG A 45 11.67 -24.04 -2.28
N PRO A 46 10.88 -24.42 -3.32
CA PRO A 46 11.46 -24.93 -4.56
C PRO A 46 12.42 -23.96 -5.27
N LEU A 47 12.29 -22.63 -5.07
CA LEU A 47 13.23 -21.65 -5.63
C LEU A 47 14.58 -21.66 -4.91
N LEU A 48 14.55 -21.86 -3.59
CA LEU A 48 15.74 -22.02 -2.78
C LEU A 48 16.48 -23.32 -3.16
N GLU A 49 15.75 -24.43 -3.28
CA GLU A 49 16.32 -25.74 -3.63
C GLU A 49 16.94 -25.78 -5.04
N ARG A 50 16.44 -24.94 -5.96
CA ARG A 50 17.00 -24.76 -7.32
C ARG A 50 18.13 -23.73 -7.39
N GLY A 51 18.49 -23.09 -6.28
CA GLY A 51 19.53 -22.06 -6.23
C GLY A 51 19.14 -20.72 -6.85
N LEU A 52 17.85 -20.49 -7.12
CA LEU A 52 17.32 -19.24 -7.70
C LEU A 52 16.99 -18.18 -6.64
N ALA A 53 16.94 -18.59 -5.36
CA ALA A 53 16.67 -17.71 -4.24
C ALA A 53 17.70 -17.86 -3.12
N THR A 54 17.92 -16.79 -2.37
CA THR A 54 18.54 -16.81 -1.05
C THR A 54 17.48 -16.44 -0.02
N TRP A 55 17.37 -17.19 1.08
CA TRP A 55 16.35 -16.97 2.10
C TRP A 55 16.95 -16.39 3.37
N VAL A 56 16.43 -15.26 3.84
CA VAL A 56 16.84 -14.61 5.10
C VAL A 56 15.74 -14.79 6.14
N GLY A 57 16.06 -15.35 7.31
CA GLY A 57 15.06 -15.55 8.37
C GLY A 57 15.58 -16.15 9.68
N TRP A 58 14.71 -16.17 10.70
CA TRP A 58 15.03 -16.77 11.99
C TRP A 58 14.78 -18.29 11.97
N PRO A 59 15.74 -19.12 12.43
CA PRO A 59 15.64 -20.59 12.42
C PRO A 59 14.61 -21.17 13.39
N GLY A 60 14.00 -20.33 14.22
CA GLY A 60 13.00 -20.77 15.20
C GLY A 60 13.54 -21.25 16.52
N LEU A 61 14.85 -21.13 16.73
CA LEU A 61 15.57 -21.42 17.96
C LEU A 61 16.17 -20.13 18.52
N SER A 62 16.14 -19.96 19.84
CA SER A 62 16.84 -18.83 20.46
C SER A 62 18.36 -19.06 20.39
N LEU A 63 19.14 -17.99 20.33
CA LEU A 63 20.60 -18.07 20.29
C LEU A 63 21.15 -18.86 21.48
N GLU A 64 20.54 -18.70 22.65
CA GLU A 64 20.92 -19.39 23.89
C GLU A 64 20.64 -20.90 23.86
N ASP A 65 19.78 -21.37 22.96
CA ASP A 65 19.40 -22.78 22.86
C ASP A 65 20.33 -23.57 21.89
N VAL A 66 21.29 -22.89 21.25
CA VAL A 66 22.18 -23.47 20.23
C VAL A 66 23.65 -23.34 20.65
N LYS A 67 24.34 -24.47 20.81
CA LYS A 67 25.76 -24.51 21.23
C LYS A 67 26.73 -23.91 20.21
N ASP A 68 26.52 -24.17 18.92
CA ASP A 68 27.34 -23.66 17.81
C ASP A 68 26.47 -22.99 16.74
N ALA A 69 25.98 -21.78 17.06
CA ALA A 69 25.14 -20.99 16.16
C ALA A 69 25.89 -20.58 14.88
N GLU A 70 27.20 -20.35 14.96
CA GLU A 70 28.01 -19.92 13.82
C GLU A 70 28.22 -21.08 12.82
N GLY A 71 28.58 -22.27 13.32
CA GLY A 71 28.69 -23.47 12.50
C GLY A 71 27.38 -23.84 11.81
N LEU A 72 26.25 -23.76 12.53
CA LEU A 72 24.93 -23.94 11.95
C LEU A 72 24.62 -22.90 10.86
N SER A 73 24.97 -21.64 11.10
CA SER A 73 24.81 -20.57 10.10
C SER A 73 25.65 -20.83 8.85
N ARG A 74 26.86 -21.39 9.00
CA ARG A 74 27.72 -21.78 7.88
C ARG A 74 27.11 -22.91 7.06
N ILE A 75 26.57 -23.94 7.71
CA ILE A 75 25.87 -25.06 7.04
C ILE A 75 24.66 -24.56 6.26
N LEU A 76 23.86 -23.69 6.87
CA LEU A 76 22.66 -23.12 6.23
C LEU A 76 23.03 -22.19 5.06
N ARG A 77 24.12 -21.43 5.17
CA ARG A 77 24.59 -20.54 4.10
C ARG A 77 24.96 -21.28 2.82
N VAL A 78 25.51 -22.49 2.91
CA VAL A 78 25.78 -23.36 1.75
C VAL A 78 24.49 -23.72 1.00
N ARG A 79 23.34 -23.73 1.69
CA ARG A 79 22.02 -23.98 1.10
C ARG A 79 21.27 -22.70 0.70
N GLY A 80 21.98 -21.57 0.60
CA GLY A 80 21.37 -20.29 0.27
C GLY A 80 20.53 -19.68 1.41
N ILE A 81 20.75 -20.09 2.67
CA ILE A 81 20.00 -19.58 3.82
C ILE A 81 20.88 -18.65 4.67
N VAL A 82 20.37 -17.47 4.96
CA VAL A 82 20.97 -16.48 5.87
C VAL A 82 20.15 -16.44 7.15
N THR A 83 20.79 -16.81 8.26
CA THR A 83 20.15 -16.87 9.58
C THR A 83 20.14 -15.51 10.26
N VAL A 84 18.98 -15.14 10.81
CA VAL A 84 18.85 -14.03 11.77
C VAL A 84 18.61 -14.62 13.14
N TRP A 85 19.62 -14.54 14.01
CA TRP A 85 19.52 -15.05 15.38
C TRP A 85 18.79 -14.09 16.30
N LEU A 86 17.86 -14.63 17.08
CA LEU A 86 17.12 -13.93 18.11
C LEU A 86 17.46 -14.53 19.48
N ARG A 87 17.65 -13.67 20.47
CA ARG A 87 17.76 -14.04 21.88
C ARG A 87 16.38 -14.34 22.47
N LYS A 88 16.31 -15.06 23.58
CA LYS A 88 15.05 -15.35 24.29
C LYS A 88 14.21 -14.09 24.56
N GLU A 89 14.86 -13.03 25.03
CA GLU A 89 14.20 -11.75 25.32
C GLU A 89 13.64 -11.07 24.05
N GLU A 90 14.29 -11.26 22.90
CA GLU A 90 13.81 -10.77 21.61
C GLU A 90 12.62 -11.59 21.11
N VAL A 91 12.64 -12.92 21.31
CA VAL A 91 11.50 -13.77 20.98
C VAL A 91 10.28 -13.37 21.82
N GLU A 92 10.46 -13.12 23.11
CA GLU A 92 9.39 -12.70 24.02
C GLU A 92 8.83 -11.33 23.65
N ASN A 93 9.67 -10.30 23.46
CA ASN A 93 9.18 -8.93 23.30
C ASN A 93 8.83 -8.55 21.84
N TYR A 94 9.56 -9.06 20.85
CA TYR A 94 9.27 -8.78 19.44
C TYR A 94 8.25 -9.77 18.87
N TYR A 95 8.48 -11.08 19.00
CA TYR A 95 7.64 -12.08 18.35
C TYR A 95 6.37 -12.34 19.14
N GLU A 96 6.47 -12.69 20.42
CA GLU A 96 5.29 -12.92 21.28
C GLU A 96 4.60 -11.59 21.64
N GLY A 97 5.39 -10.56 21.97
CA GLY A 97 4.92 -9.21 22.31
C GLY A 97 4.36 -8.42 21.12
N PHE A 98 5.20 -7.70 20.36
CA PHE A 98 4.68 -6.78 19.33
C PHE A 98 3.95 -7.50 18.19
N CYS A 99 4.55 -8.56 17.62
CA CYS A 99 3.97 -9.23 16.46
C CYS A 99 2.66 -9.95 16.84
N ASN A 100 2.66 -10.74 17.91
CA ASN A 100 1.51 -11.60 18.24
C ASN A 100 0.58 -11.03 19.32
N GLY A 101 1.06 -10.11 20.16
CA GLY A 101 0.26 -9.40 21.17
C GLY A 101 -0.27 -8.04 20.70
N THR A 102 0.32 -7.41 19.68
CA THR A 102 -0.16 -6.12 19.14
C THR A 102 -0.70 -6.26 17.71
N LEU A 103 0.14 -6.66 16.76
CA LEU A 103 -0.23 -6.63 15.33
C LEU A 103 -1.24 -7.71 14.97
N TRP A 104 -1.00 -8.97 15.37
CA TRP A 104 -1.88 -10.09 15.07
C TRP A 104 -3.34 -9.84 15.51
N PRO A 105 -3.65 -9.52 16.80
CA PRO A 105 -5.02 -9.24 17.21
C PRO A 105 -5.62 -8.05 16.46
N LEU A 106 -4.87 -6.95 16.35
CA LEU A 106 -5.38 -5.73 15.73
C LEU A 106 -5.73 -5.93 14.25
N PHE A 107 -4.86 -6.59 13.49
CA PHE A 107 -5.04 -6.81 12.05
C PHE A 107 -6.16 -7.83 11.76
N HIS A 108 -6.49 -8.68 12.73
CA HIS A 108 -7.61 -9.61 12.66
C HIS A 108 -8.89 -9.08 13.31
N TYR A 109 -9.00 -7.77 13.57
CA TYR A 109 -10.20 -7.12 14.13
C TYR A 109 -10.54 -7.50 15.57
N PHE A 110 -9.53 -7.80 16.39
CA PHE A 110 -9.66 -8.01 17.84
C PHE A 110 -8.91 -6.93 18.64
N PRO A 111 -9.26 -5.63 18.50
CA PRO A 111 -8.54 -4.55 19.19
C PRO A 111 -8.58 -4.69 20.72
N GLU A 112 -9.61 -5.32 21.27
CA GLU A 112 -9.74 -5.62 22.71
C GLU A 112 -8.67 -6.59 23.23
N ARG A 113 -8.00 -7.32 22.33
CA ARG A 113 -6.90 -8.24 22.64
C ARG A 113 -5.52 -7.63 22.35
N ALA A 114 -5.46 -6.43 21.76
CA ALA A 114 -4.20 -5.81 21.38
C ALA A 114 -3.53 -5.11 22.57
N ILE A 115 -2.25 -5.41 22.80
CA ILE A 115 -1.44 -4.81 23.86
C ILE A 115 -0.57 -3.71 23.23
N TYR A 116 -0.77 -2.46 23.65
CA TYR A 116 0.02 -1.32 23.18
C TYR A 116 1.16 -1.00 24.15
N ASN A 117 2.31 -1.66 23.96
CA ASN A 117 3.49 -1.50 24.83
C ASN A 117 4.66 -0.86 24.07
N PRO A 118 5.14 0.35 24.48
CA PRO A 118 6.31 0.99 23.87
C PRO A 118 7.59 0.15 23.88
N THR A 119 7.81 -0.66 24.91
CA THR A 119 8.95 -1.56 24.96
C THR A 119 8.89 -2.61 23.86
N TYR A 120 7.71 -3.17 23.57
CA TYR A 120 7.53 -4.11 22.46
C TYR A 120 7.83 -3.45 21.11
N TRP A 121 7.42 -2.20 20.93
CA TRP A 121 7.77 -1.43 19.73
C TRP A 121 9.28 -1.26 19.56
N ASP A 122 9.99 -0.88 20.62
CA ASP A 122 11.44 -0.71 20.55
C ASP A 122 12.15 -2.02 20.16
N TRP A 123 11.68 -3.16 20.68
CA TRP A 123 12.18 -4.48 20.28
C TRP A 123 11.83 -4.80 18.83
N TYR A 124 10.63 -4.43 18.36
CA TYR A 124 10.23 -4.60 16.97
C TYR A 124 11.12 -3.85 16.00
N VAL A 125 11.43 -2.59 16.30
CA VAL A 125 12.39 -1.78 15.54
C VAL A 125 13.78 -2.42 15.55
N ARG A 126 14.29 -2.80 16.73
CA ARG A 126 15.63 -3.44 16.86
C ARG A 126 15.77 -4.71 16.03
N VAL A 127 14.76 -5.59 16.07
CA VAL A 127 14.79 -6.85 15.31
C VAL A 127 14.65 -6.58 13.81
N ASN A 128 13.75 -5.68 13.38
CA ASN A 128 13.63 -5.30 11.97
C ASN A 128 14.95 -4.72 11.42
N GLU A 129 15.66 -3.92 12.22
CA GLU A 129 16.97 -3.38 11.84
C GLU A 129 18.01 -4.49 11.62
N ARG A 130 18.01 -5.53 12.47
CA ARG A 130 18.89 -6.70 12.28
C ARG A 130 18.55 -7.50 11.03
N PHE A 131 17.26 -7.64 10.70
CA PHE A 131 16.84 -8.25 9.45
C PHE A 131 17.32 -7.42 8.24
N ALA A 132 17.17 -6.10 8.29
CA ALA A 132 17.66 -5.21 7.23
C ALA A 132 19.18 -5.28 7.06
N GLU A 133 19.94 -5.36 8.16
CA GLU A 133 21.40 -5.56 8.13
C GLU A 133 21.78 -6.90 7.50
N ALA A 134 21.12 -7.99 7.90
CA ALA A 134 21.39 -9.32 7.36
C ALA A 134 21.14 -9.37 5.84
N VAL A 135 20.04 -8.78 5.36
CA VAL A 135 19.73 -8.69 3.94
C VAL A 135 20.76 -7.82 3.20
N ALA A 136 21.08 -6.64 3.73
CA ALA A 136 22.05 -5.73 3.12
C ALA A 136 23.45 -6.37 3.01
N SER A 137 23.86 -7.19 3.98
CA SER A 137 25.15 -7.88 3.98
C SER A 137 25.33 -8.89 2.84
N VAL A 138 24.23 -9.39 2.27
CA VAL A 138 24.26 -10.38 1.18
C VAL A 138 23.75 -9.82 -0.15
N TYR A 139 23.20 -8.61 -0.16
CA TYR A 139 22.67 -7.96 -1.35
C TYR A 139 23.76 -7.69 -2.39
N ARG A 140 23.42 -7.89 -3.65
CA ARG A 140 24.23 -7.51 -4.82
C ARG A 140 23.38 -6.63 -5.74
N PRO A 141 23.97 -5.64 -6.42
CA PRO A 141 23.25 -4.84 -7.42
C PRO A 141 22.53 -5.74 -8.43
N GLY A 142 21.24 -5.48 -8.64
CA GLY A 142 20.37 -6.27 -9.51
C GLY A 142 19.60 -7.41 -8.83
N ASP A 143 19.92 -7.76 -7.57
CA ASP A 143 19.08 -8.67 -6.78
C ASP A 143 17.68 -8.07 -6.56
N LEU A 144 16.65 -8.92 -6.56
CA LEU A 144 15.29 -8.54 -6.15
C LEU A 144 15.09 -8.90 -4.68
N ILE A 145 14.57 -7.97 -3.87
CA ILE A 145 14.28 -8.22 -2.46
C ILE A 145 12.78 -8.37 -2.27
N TRP A 146 12.35 -9.48 -1.68
CA TRP A 146 10.95 -9.73 -1.36
C TRP A 146 10.77 -9.96 0.14
N VAL A 147 10.25 -8.93 0.82
CA VAL A 147 9.98 -8.94 2.25
C VAL A 147 8.56 -9.45 2.51
N HIS A 148 8.42 -10.33 3.49
CA HIS A 148 7.14 -10.94 3.82
C HIS A 148 6.69 -10.67 5.25
N ASP A 149 5.43 -10.28 5.31
CA ASP A 149 4.53 -10.36 6.44
C ASP A 149 4.69 -9.30 7.55
N TYR A 150 3.71 -9.25 8.44
CA TYR A 150 3.55 -8.25 9.50
C TYR A 150 4.73 -8.14 10.47
N HIS A 151 5.57 -9.17 10.53
CA HIS A 151 6.77 -9.18 11.35
C HIS A 151 7.83 -8.16 10.90
N LEU A 152 7.87 -7.86 9.59
CA LEU A 152 8.98 -7.17 8.94
C LEU A 152 8.54 -5.89 8.21
N MET A 153 7.49 -5.22 8.69
CA MET A 153 6.90 -4.05 8.02
C MET A 153 7.83 -2.84 7.97
N LEU A 154 8.89 -2.77 8.79
CA LEU A 154 9.88 -1.67 8.77
C LEU A 154 11.07 -1.95 7.86
N VAL A 155 11.32 -3.22 7.55
CA VAL A 155 12.48 -3.66 6.77
C VAL A 155 12.58 -2.96 5.41
N PRO A 156 11.49 -2.74 4.63
CA PRO A 156 11.63 -2.09 3.33
C PRO A 156 12.24 -0.68 3.41
N ALA A 157 11.76 0.17 4.32
CA ALA A 157 12.33 1.50 4.53
C ALA A 157 13.76 1.45 5.09
N MET A 158 14.04 0.50 5.98
CA MET A 158 15.38 0.29 6.53
C MET A 158 16.40 -0.16 5.47
N LEU A 159 15.97 -0.96 4.50
CA LEU A 159 16.78 -1.36 3.34
C LEU A 159 16.96 -0.21 2.36
N ARG A 160 15.89 0.53 2.06
CA ARG A 160 15.95 1.70 1.17
C ARG A 160 17.01 2.70 1.62
N ARG A 161 17.09 2.99 2.92
CA ARG A 161 18.12 3.88 3.50
C ARG A 161 19.55 3.35 3.35
N ARG A 162 19.74 2.03 3.31
CA ARG A 162 21.06 1.38 3.23
C ARG A 162 21.52 1.17 1.79
N LEU A 163 20.60 0.80 0.90
CA LEU A 163 20.90 0.32 -0.45
C LEU A 163 20.62 1.37 -1.54
N GLY A 164 19.91 2.45 -1.22
CA GLY A 164 19.53 3.48 -2.19
C GLY A 164 18.28 3.14 -3.00
N SER A 165 17.91 4.02 -3.93
CA SER A 165 16.68 3.95 -4.77
C SER A 165 16.69 2.81 -5.80
N ASP A 166 17.87 2.32 -6.18
CA ASP A 166 18.01 1.36 -7.27
C ASP A 166 17.60 -0.06 -6.85
N ALA A 167 17.73 -0.40 -5.57
CA ALA A 167 17.37 -1.71 -5.05
C ALA A 167 15.88 -2.01 -5.26
N PRO A 168 15.50 -3.06 -6.00
CA PRO A 168 14.10 -3.47 -6.16
C PRO A 168 13.59 -4.12 -4.87
N ILE A 169 12.59 -3.51 -4.24
CA ILE A 169 12.04 -3.99 -2.96
C ILE A 169 10.54 -4.22 -3.10
N GLY A 170 10.10 -5.47 -2.93
CA GLY A 170 8.70 -5.84 -2.77
C GLY A 170 8.37 -6.16 -1.31
N PHE A 171 7.17 -5.80 -0.86
CA PHE A 171 6.60 -6.23 0.42
C PHE A 171 5.27 -6.94 0.18
N PHE A 172 5.03 -8.07 0.86
CA PHE A 172 3.76 -8.78 0.78
C PHE A 172 3.22 -9.09 2.18
N LEU A 173 1.98 -8.68 2.49
CA LEU A 173 1.31 -8.96 3.75
C LEU A 173 0.42 -10.20 3.64
N HIS A 174 0.66 -11.22 4.47
CA HIS A 174 -0.08 -12.50 4.42
C HIS A 174 -1.30 -12.54 5.35
N ILE A 175 -1.41 -11.57 6.25
CA ILE A 175 -2.57 -11.40 7.12
C ILE A 175 -3.49 -10.29 6.56
N PRO A 176 -4.73 -10.16 7.05
CA PRO A 176 -5.59 -9.05 6.65
C PRO A 176 -4.94 -7.69 6.93
N PHE A 177 -5.22 -6.69 6.09
CA PHE A 177 -5.01 -5.30 6.48
C PHE A 177 -6.35 -4.72 6.99
N PRO A 178 -6.41 -4.21 8.24
CA PRO A 178 -7.66 -3.75 8.83
C PRO A 178 -8.08 -2.40 8.25
N SER A 179 -9.38 -2.09 8.31
CA SER A 179 -9.89 -0.77 7.94
C SER A 179 -9.26 0.32 8.81
N TYR A 180 -9.27 1.56 8.32
CA TYR A 180 -8.65 2.67 9.04
C TYR A 180 -9.18 2.83 10.48
N GLU A 181 -10.46 2.57 10.74
CA GLU A 181 -11.05 2.73 12.07
C GLU A 181 -10.50 1.74 13.11
N VAL A 182 -10.03 0.57 12.68
CA VAL A 182 -9.29 -0.36 13.54
C VAL A 182 -7.81 0.00 13.55
N PHE A 183 -7.22 0.25 12.39
CA PHE A 183 -5.79 0.56 12.25
C PHE A 183 -5.35 1.80 13.06
N ARG A 184 -6.20 2.82 13.14
CA ARG A 184 -5.92 4.08 13.87
C ARG A 184 -5.68 3.90 15.36
N ALA A 185 -6.10 2.77 15.94
CA ALA A 185 -5.84 2.45 17.34
C ALA A 185 -4.33 2.20 17.60
N LEU A 186 -3.56 1.88 16.56
CA LEU A 186 -2.13 1.66 16.69
C LEU A 186 -1.36 2.99 16.90
N PRO A 187 -0.57 3.11 17.98
CA PRO A 187 0.25 4.29 18.22
C PRO A 187 1.26 4.55 17.09
N TRP A 188 1.94 3.49 16.63
CA TRP A 188 3.03 3.52 15.64
C TRP A 188 2.57 3.36 14.18
N ARG A 189 1.33 3.78 13.89
CA ARG A 189 0.70 3.62 12.57
C ARG A 189 1.44 4.34 11.45
N GLU A 190 1.98 5.53 11.72
CA GLU A 190 2.71 6.32 10.73
C GLU A 190 4.03 5.62 10.36
N GLU A 191 4.76 5.15 11.35
CA GLU A 191 6.03 4.46 11.20
C GLU A 191 5.87 3.15 10.43
N LEU A 192 4.81 2.37 10.69
CA LEU A 192 4.54 1.16 9.92
C LEU A 192 4.18 1.44 8.46
N LEU A 193 3.35 2.45 8.18
CA LEU A 193 3.00 2.81 6.82
C LEU A 193 4.24 3.29 6.03
N ARG A 194 5.06 4.15 6.63
CA ARG A 194 6.35 4.58 6.05
C ARG A 194 7.31 3.41 5.86
N GLY A 195 7.32 2.48 6.82
CA GLY A 195 8.07 1.23 6.75
C GLY A 195 7.75 0.44 5.48
N ILE A 196 6.47 0.20 5.22
CA ILE A 196 5.98 -0.53 4.05
C ILE A 196 6.24 0.24 2.75
N LEU A 197 6.02 1.56 2.75
CA LEU A 197 6.24 2.42 1.57
C LEU A 197 7.72 2.58 1.18
N GLY A 198 8.65 2.03 1.96
CA GLY A 198 10.04 1.83 1.53
C GLY A 198 10.17 0.89 0.32
N SER A 199 9.17 0.06 0.07
CA SER A 199 9.04 -0.79 -1.10
C SER A 199 8.78 -0.01 -2.40
N ASP A 200 8.97 -0.68 -3.53
CA ASP A 200 8.49 -0.28 -4.85
C ASP A 200 7.13 -0.93 -5.15
N LEU A 201 6.92 -2.17 -4.69
CA LEU A 201 5.63 -2.89 -4.79
C LEU A 201 5.16 -3.37 -3.42
N VAL A 202 3.89 -3.10 -3.09
CA VAL A 202 3.20 -3.59 -1.90
C VAL A 202 2.05 -4.50 -2.32
N GLY A 203 2.08 -5.76 -1.89
CA GLY A 203 1.08 -6.77 -2.22
C GLY A 203 0.22 -7.18 -1.03
N PHE A 204 -1.06 -7.41 -1.30
CA PHE A 204 -2.02 -8.00 -0.37
C PHE A 204 -2.76 -9.18 -1.00
N HIS A 205 -3.53 -9.92 -0.21
CA HIS A 205 -4.33 -11.04 -0.71
C HIS A 205 -5.60 -10.62 -1.49
N THR A 206 -6.25 -9.53 -1.10
CA THR A 206 -7.55 -9.10 -1.67
C THR A 206 -7.56 -7.60 -1.94
N PHE A 207 -8.44 -7.16 -2.84
CA PHE A 207 -8.64 -5.73 -3.12
C PHE A 207 -9.16 -4.95 -1.91
N ASP A 208 -9.90 -5.58 -0.99
CA ASP A 208 -10.34 -4.93 0.25
C ASP A 208 -9.14 -4.51 1.10
N TYR A 209 -8.13 -5.38 1.22
CA TYR A 209 -6.92 -5.06 1.98
C TYR A 209 -6.09 -3.96 1.30
N VAL A 210 -6.03 -3.96 -0.03
CA VAL A 210 -5.44 -2.86 -0.82
C VAL A 210 -6.14 -1.53 -0.50
N ASN A 211 -7.47 -1.51 -0.55
CA ASN A 211 -8.26 -0.31 -0.30
C ASN A 211 -8.09 0.20 1.14
N HIS A 212 -8.10 -0.70 2.13
CA HIS A 212 -7.88 -0.33 3.52
C HIS A 212 -6.47 0.25 3.76
N PHE A 213 -5.45 -0.31 3.11
CA PHE A 213 -4.08 0.21 3.19
C PHE A 213 -3.98 1.59 2.55
N LEU A 214 -4.48 1.76 1.32
CA LEU A 214 -4.47 3.04 0.62
C LEU A 214 -5.26 4.12 1.35
N GLU A 215 -6.41 3.76 1.95
CA GLU A 215 -7.16 4.68 2.80
C GLU A 215 -6.36 5.09 4.04
N SER A 216 -5.65 4.14 4.67
CA SER A 216 -4.81 4.43 5.83
C SER A 216 -3.61 5.32 5.45
N VAL A 217 -2.97 5.08 4.30
CA VAL A 217 -1.92 5.93 3.73
C VAL A 217 -2.45 7.34 3.50
N ARG A 218 -3.61 7.50 2.86
CA ARG A 218 -4.23 8.80 2.61
C ARG A 218 -4.56 9.54 3.91
N ARG A 219 -5.18 8.86 4.88
CA ARG A 219 -5.63 9.49 6.14
C ARG A 219 -4.49 9.81 7.10
N VAL A 220 -3.44 8.99 7.15
CA VAL A 220 -2.31 9.15 8.09
C VAL A 220 -1.18 9.99 7.48
N LEU A 221 -0.79 9.71 6.22
CA LEU A 221 0.35 10.35 5.56
C LEU A 221 -0.04 11.47 4.60
N GLY A 222 -1.33 11.59 4.25
CA GLY A 222 -1.81 12.60 3.33
C GLY A 222 -1.44 12.37 1.87
N LEU A 223 -1.06 11.14 1.52
CA LEU A 223 -0.64 10.76 0.16
C LEU A 223 -1.84 10.25 -0.63
N GLU A 224 -2.07 10.86 -1.78
CA GLU A 224 -3.10 10.42 -2.74
C GLU A 224 -2.50 9.37 -3.68
N HIS A 225 -3.38 8.54 -4.25
CA HIS A 225 -3.00 7.51 -5.22
C HIS A 225 -3.86 7.60 -6.47
N SER A 226 -3.32 7.13 -7.59
CA SER A 226 -4.04 6.88 -8.83
C SER A 226 -3.93 5.41 -9.18
N LEU A 227 -5.06 4.68 -9.20
CA LEU A 227 -5.11 3.25 -9.53
C LEU A 227 -4.10 2.39 -8.74
N GLY A 228 -3.97 2.64 -7.43
CA GLY A 228 -3.03 1.96 -6.54
C GLY A 228 -1.57 2.42 -6.65
N THR A 229 -1.25 3.39 -7.52
CA THR A 229 0.09 3.98 -7.61
C THR A 229 0.13 5.32 -6.88
N LEU A 230 1.12 5.53 -6.02
CA LEU A 230 1.31 6.77 -5.27
C LEU A 230 2.77 7.22 -5.31
N GLU A 231 3.00 8.53 -5.18
CA GLU A 231 4.36 9.08 -5.04
C GLU A 231 4.75 9.15 -3.57
N PHE A 232 5.90 8.57 -3.22
CA PHE A 232 6.46 8.60 -1.88
C PHE A 232 7.97 8.88 -1.94
N GLU A 233 8.39 9.99 -1.33
CA GLU A 233 9.80 10.42 -1.29
C GLU A 233 10.44 10.49 -2.69
N GLY A 234 9.68 10.96 -3.68
CA GLY A 234 10.14 11.11 -5.07
C GLY A 234 10.19 9.81 -5.88
N ARG A 235 9.62 8.70 -5.37
CA ARG A 235 9.49 7.41 -6.06
C ARG A 235 8.02 7.04 -6.25
N LEU A 236 7.73 6.33 -7.32
CA LEU A 236 6.42 5.69 -7.51
C LEU A 236 6.36 4.37 -6.74
N VAL A 237 5.36 4.21 -5.89
CA VAL A 237 5.08 2.97 -5.17
C VAL A 237 3.75 2.41 -5.67
N LYS A 238 3.75 1.15 -6.09
CA LYS A 238 2.54 0.44 -6.52
C LYS A 238 2.00 -0.42 -5.38
N VAL A 239 0.68 -0.40 -5.22
CA VAL A 239 -0.06 -1.26 -4.29
C VAL A 239 -1.06 -2.09 -5.09
N ASP A 240 -1.07 -3.42 -4.89
CA ASP A 240 -1.98 -4.31 -5.62
C ASP A 240 -2.33 -5.61 -4.85
N ALA A 241 -3.27 -6.38 -5.39
CA ALA A 241 -3.74 -7.65 -4.83
C ALA A 241 -3.19 -8.85 -5.62
N PHE A 242 -2.60 -9.82 -4.90
CA PHE A 242 -2.11 -11.09 -5.42
C PHE A 242 -2.60 -12.23 -4.50
N PRO A 243 -3.69 -12.93 -4.84
CA PRO A 243 -4.28 -13.95 -3.98
C PRO A 243 -3.40 -15.20 -3.98
N MET A 244 -2.70 -15.45 -2.86
CA MET A 244 -1.73 -16.54 -2.81
C MET A 244 -2.38 -17.91 -3.05
N GLY A 245 -1.81 -18.66 -3.99
CA GLY A 245 -2.23 -20.03 -4.32
C GLY A 245 -1.48 -21.11 -3.54
N ILE A 246 -1.70 -22.36 -3.94
CA ILE A 246 -1.03 -23.56 -3.42
C ILE A 246 -0.35 -24.34 -4.56
N ASP A 247 0.46 -25.34 -4.26
CA ASP A 247 0.98 -26.28 -5.25
C ASP A 247 -0.07 -27.38 -5.53
N VAL A 248 -0.97 -27.10 -6.46
CA VAL A 248 -2.14 -27.95 -6.74
C VAL A 248 -1.74 -29.33 -7.24
N GLU A 249 -0.77 -29.41 -8.14
CA GLU A 249 -0.39 -30.67 -8.77
C GLU A 249 0.34 -31.58 -7.79
N SER A 250 1.20 -31.02 -6.94
CA SER A 250 1.83 -31.76 -5.84
C SER A 250 0.79 -32.31 -4.86
N ILE A 251 -0.19 -31.51 -4.45
CA ILE A 251 -1.24 -31.95 -3.53
C ILE A 251 -2.12 -33.03 -4.18
N ARG A 252 -2.56 -32.81 -5.42
CA ARG A 252 -3.41 -33.75 -6.16
C ARG A 252 -2.74 -35.10 -6.35
N SER A 253 -1.49 -35.12 -6.82
CA SER A 253 -0.74 -36.35 -7.05
C SER A 253 -0.49 -37.13 -5.75
N ARG A 254 -0.14 -36.44 -4.66
CA ARG A 254 0.03 -37.06 -3.34
C ARG A 254 -1.28 -37.60 -2.77
N ALA A 255 -2.39 -36.90 -2.96
CA ALA A 255 -3.71 -37.35 -2.53
C ALA A 255 -4.17 -38.65 -3.22
N GLN A 256 -3.65 -38.92 -4.42
CA GLN A 256 -3.88 -40.14 -5.20
C GLN A 256 -2.86 -41.26 -4.91
N SER A 257 -1.85 -41.01 -4.07
CA SER A 257 -0.83 -42.01 -3.76
C SER A 257 -1.41 -43.22 -3.03
N GLU A 258 -0.80 -44.39 -3.23
CA GLU A 258 -1.23 -45.64 -2.58
C GLU A 258 -1.18 -45.53 -1.04
N ALA A 259 -0.21 -44.79 -0.50
CA ALA A 259 -0.11 -44.51 0.93
C ALA A 259 -1.35 -43.78 1.46
N VAL A 260 -1.78 -42.69 0.80
CA VAL A 260 -2.98 -41.95 1.19
C VAL A 260 -4.24 -42.78 0.99
N VAL A 261 -4.37 -43.51 -0.12
CA VAL A 261 -5.54 -44.38 -0.38
C VAL A 261 -5.72 -45.41 0.74
N LYS A 262 -4.65 -46.08 1.18
CA LYS A 262 -4.70 -47.05 2.29
C LYS A 262 -5.20 -46.41 3.58
N VAL A 263 -4.72 -45.20 3.91
CA VAL A 263 -5.16 -44.46 5.10
C VAL A 263 -6.64 -44.06 4.99
N VAL A 264 -7.09 -43.61 3.81
CA VAL A 264 -8.52 -43.30 3.57
C VAL A 264 -9.41 -44.52 3.82
N GLU A 265 -9.03 -45.69 3.30
CA GLU A 265 -9.79 -46.93 3.50
C GLU A 265 -9.82 -47.38 4.96
N GLU A 266 -8.70 -47.25 5.67
CA GLU A 266 -8.62 -47.55 7.11
C GLU A 266 -9.54 -46.62 7.92
N LEU A 267 -9.48 -45.31 7.67
CA LEU A 267 -10.31 -44.33 8.36
C LEU A 267 -11.79 -44.55 8.05
N ARG A 268 -12.16 -44.83 6.79
CA ARG A 268 -13.54 -45.13 6.40
C ARG A 268 -14.08 -46.38 7.11
N ARG A 269 -13.28 -47.45 7.22
CA ARG A 269 -13.66 -48.66 7.99
C ARG A 269 -13.89 -48.36 9.48
N ARG A 270 -13.11 -47.45 10.07
CA ARG A 270 -13.24 -47.07 11.48
C ARG A 270 -14.45 -46.18 11.77
N LEU A 271 -14.77 -45.25 10.86
CA LEU A 271 -15.89 -44.34 11.03
C LEU A 271 -17.24 -44.98 10.68
N GLY A 272 -17.24 -46.03 9.84
CA GLY A 272 -18.48 -46.69 9.40
C GLY A 272 -19.24 -45.83 8.39
N ASP A 273 -20.57 -45.91 8.42
CA ASP A 273 -21.45 -45.25 7.44
C ASP A 273 -21.83 -43.80 7.82
N VAL A 274 -21.05 -43.14 8.68
CA VAL A 274 -21.28 -41.73 9.04
C VAL A 274 -20.70 -40.79 7.98
N GLN A 275 -21.45 -39.74 7.66
CA GLN A 275 -20.93 -38.62 6.88
C GLN A 275 -19.96 -37.79 7.74
N VAL A 276 -18.92 -37.24 7.12
CA VAL A 276 -17.84 -36.55 7.82
C VAL A 276 -17.85 -35.05 7.49
N VAL A 277 -18.07 -34.24 8.52
CA VAL A 277 -17.69 -32.82 8.51
C VAL A 277 -16.25 -32.73 9.00
N PHE A 278 -15.40 -31.97 8.33
CA PHE A 278 -13.98 -31.88 8.65
C PHE A 278 -13.52 -30.43 8.75
N SER A 279 -12.61 -30.15 9.69
CA SER A 279 -11.85 -28.90 9.70
C SER A 279 -10.46 -29.11 10.29
N ILE A 280 -9.49 -28.34 9.80
CA ILE A 280 -8.15 -28.30 10.37
C ILE A 280 -7.66 -26.86 10.51
N ASP A 281 -7.16 -26.53 11.70
CA ASP A 281 -6.61 -25.22 11.98
C ASP A 281 -5.52 -25.28 13.05
N ARG A 282 -4.77 -24.18 13.18
CA ARG A 282 -3.97 -23.93 14.38
C ARG A 282 -4.90 -23.55 15.53
N LEU A 283 -4.53 -23.89 16.77
CA LEU A 283 -5.18 -23.35 17.95
C LEU A 283 -4.97 -21.83 17.94
N ASP A 284 -5.94 -21.07 17.43
CA ASP A 284 -5.88 -19.62 17.29
C ASP A 284 -7.30 -19.06 17.29
N TYR A 285 -7.52 -17.96 18.01
CA TYR A 285 -8.86 -17.40 18.20
C TYR A 285 -9.44 -16.78 16.92
N THR A 286 -8.59 -16.43 15.94
CA THR A 286 -9.07 -15.92 14.65
C THR A 286 -9.79 -17.00 13.83
N LYS A 287 -9.61 -18.28 14.18
CA LYS A 287 -10.15 -19.42 13.44
C LYS A 287 -11.59 -19.77 13.78
N GLY A 288 -12.22 -19.10 14.74
CA GLY A 288 -13.64 -19.34 15.05
C GLY A 288 -13.92 -20.75 15.55
N LEU A 289 -12.96 -21.35 16.29
CA LEU A 289 -13.03 -22.75 16.71
C LEU A 289 -14.23 -23.02 17.65
N PRO A 290 -14.51 -22.16 18.66
CA PRO A 290 -15.73 -22.29 19.47
C PRO A 290 -17.00 -22.15 18.63
N GLU A 291 -17.04 -21.15 17.74
CA GLU A 291 -18.19 -20.85 16.88
C GLU A 291 -18.57 -22.03 15.99
N ARG A 292 -17.58 -22.77 15.48
CA ARG A 292 -17.81 -24.01 14.71
C ARG A 292 -18.44 -25.11 15.54
N LEU A 293 -17.95 -25.34 16.76
CA LEU A 293 -18.53 -26.32 17.67
C LEU A 293 -19.97 -25.95 18.03
N MET A 294 -20.23 -24.66 18.24
CA MET A 294 -21.56 -24.13 18.52
C MET A 294 -22.52 -24.30 17.34
N ALA A 295 -22.06 -24.04 16.11
CA ALA A 295 -22.85 -24.27 14.90
C ALA A 295 -23.11 -25.76 14.65
N PHE A 296 -22.13 -26.63 14.88
CA PHE A 296 -22.34 -28.08 14.78
C PHE A 296 -23.31 -28.60 15.85
N ARG A 297 -23.22 -28.08 17.09
CA ARG A 297 -24.22 -28.34 18.13
C ARG A 297 -25.61 -27.89 17.66
N ARG A 298 -25.70 -26.72 17.03
CA ARG A 298 -26.95 -26.18 16.50
C ARG A 298 -27.56 -27.05 15.40
N LEU A 299 -26.73 -27.62 14.51
CA LEU A 299 -27.16 -28.63 13.53
C LEU A 299 -27.84 -29.83 14.23
N LEU A 300 -27.21 -30.39 15.26
CA LEU A 300 -27.74 -31.55 15.99
C LEU A 300 -29.04 -31.22 16.76
N GLU A 301 -29.21 -29.98 17.20
CA GLU A 301 -30.43 -29.49 17.86
C GLU A 301 -31.57 -29.28 16.88
N LYS A 302 -31.30 -28.55 15.79
CA LYS A 302 -32.28 -28.13 14.79
C LYS A 302 -32.71 -29.25 13.86
N TYR A 303 -31.78 -30.18 13.56
CA TYR A 303 -32.00 -31.31 12.65
C TYR A 303 -31.61 -32.64 13.33
N PRO A 304 -32.46 -33.17 14.23
CA PRO A 304 -32.18 -34.41 14.96
C PRO A 304 -31.91 -35.63 14.08
N GLU A 305 -32.35 -35.62 12.82
CA GLU A 305 -32.13 -36.68 11.83
C GLU A 305 -30.65 -36.93 11.48
N TYR A 306 -29.75 -35.98 11.77
CA TYR A 306 -28.30 -36.19 11.57
C TYR A 306 -27.59 -36.83 12.77
N ARG A 307 -28.28 -36.99 13.91
CA ARG A 307 -27.72 -37.68 15.08
C ARG A 307 -27.47 -39.16 14.74
N GLY A 308 -26.25 -39.64 15.01
CA GLY A 308 -25.83 -41.00 14.61
C GLY A 308 -25.46 -41.15 13.13
N ARG A 309 -25.66 -40.12 12.30
CA ARG A 309 -25.39 -40.16 10.85
C ARG A 309 -24.27 -39.23 10.40
N VAL A 310 -23.93 -38.21 11.19
CA VAL A 310 -22.83 -37.30 10.89
C VAL A 310 -21.86 -37.22 12.07
N SER A 311 -20.57 -37.11 11.78
CA SER A 311 -19.54 -36.84 12.78
C SER A 311 -18.66 -35.68 12.34
N TYR A 312 -18.29 -34.83 13.29
CA TYR A 312 -17.38 -33.71 13.06
C TYR A 312 -15.96 -34.06 13.50
N VAL A 313 -15.05 -34.19 12.54
CA VAL A 313 -13.62 -34.40 12.77
C VAL A 313 -12.92 -33.03 12.81
N MET A 314 -12.50 -32.64 14.01
CA MET A 314 -11.86 -31.35 14.26
C MET A 314 -10.40 -31.56 14.64
N VAL A 315 -9.50 -31.20 13.71
CA VAL A 315 -8.05 -31.26 13.95
C VAL A 315 -7.53 -29.88 14.34
N VAL A 316 -6.86 -29.81 15.49
CA VAL A 316 -6.27 -28.56 15.98
C VAL A 316 -4.78 -28.76 16.26
N SER A 317 -3.94 -28.12 15.44
CA SER A 317 -2.49 -28.11 15.63
C SER A 317 -2.12 -27.20 16.81
N PRO A 318 -1.27 -27.66 17.75
CA PRO A 318 -0.79 -26.82 18.85
C PRO A 318 -0.10 -25.55 18.33
N SER A 319 -0.35 -24.41 18.98
CA SER A 319 0.29 -23.13 18.64
C SER A 319 0.39 -22.25 19.89
N ARG A 320 1.53 -21.56 20.05
CA ARG A 320 1.74 -20.49 21.05
C ARG A 320 1.29 -20.86 22.48
N GLU A 321 1.61 -22.08 22.92
CA GLU A 321 1.09 -22.65 24.17
C GLU A 321 1.49 -21.90 25.46
N ARG A 322 2.46 -20.98 25.39
CA ARG A 322 2.90 -20.14 26.52
C ARG A 322 2.04 -18.89 26.75
N VAL A 323 1.15 -18.58 25.82
CA VAL A 323 0.31 -17.37 25.85
C VAL A 323 -1.04 -17.72 26.50
N GLU A 324 -1.47 -16.95 27.52
CA GLU A 324 -2.64 -17.26 28.35
C GLU A 324 -3.94 -17.30 27.54
N GLU A 325 -4.10 -16.44 26.54
CA GLU A 325 -5.26 -16.41 25.65
C GLU A 325 -5.47 -17.75 24.93
N TYR A 326 -4.38 -18.40 24.52
CA TYR A 326 -4.42 -19.71 23.86
C TYR A 326 -4.73 -20.82 24.86
N ALA A 327 -4.25 -20.70 26.11
CA ALA A 327 -4.60 -21.62 27.18
C ALA A 327 -6.10 -21.53 27.55
N ARG A 328 -6.68 -20.33 27.55
CA ARG A 328 -8.12 -20.10 27.75
C ARG A 328 -8.93 -20.72 26.62
N LEU A 329 -8.60 -20.43 25.36
CA LEU A 329 -9.26 -21.00 24.20
C LEU A 329 -9.25 -22.54 24.24
N ARG A 330 -8.13 -23.15 24.65
CA ARG A 330 -8.04 -24.60 24.82
C ARG A 330 -9.03 -25.15 25.84
N ARG A 331 -9.19 -24.48 27.00
CA ARG A 331 -10.14 -24.91 28.04
C ARG A 331 -11.57 -24.88 27.50
N GLU A 332 -11.94 -23.77 26.85
CA GLU A 332 -13.26 -23.59 26.22
C GLU A 332 -13.54 -24.68 25.17
N LEU A 333 -12.59 -24.99 24.30
CA LEU A 333 -12.77 -26.07 23.31
C LEU A 333 -12.99 -27.44 23.96
N ASN A 334 -12.20 -27.79 24.99
CA ASN A 334 -12.36 -29.06 25.68
C ASN A 334 -13.73 -29.16 26.36
N GLU A 335 -14.20 -28.07 26.97
CA GLU A 335 -15.53 -27.99 27.60
C GLU A 335 -16.65 -28.16 26.56
N LEU A 336 -16.58 -27.44 25.44
CA LEU A 336 -17.58 -27.55 24.35
C LEU A 336 -17.61 -28.94 23.72
N VAL A 337 -16.45 -29.53 23.44
CA VAL A 337 -16.35 -30.90 22.92
C VAL A 337 -16.95 -31.90 23.92
N GLY A 338 -16.64 -31.75 25.21
CA GLY A 338 -17.18 -32.58 26.28
C GLY A 338 -18.71 -32.47 26.41
N ASP A 339 -19.24 -31.25 26.38
CA ASP A 339 -20.69 -30.98 26.44
C ASP A 339 -21.42 -31.63 25.26
N ILE A 340 -20.97 -31.40 24.03
CA ILE A 340 -21.61 -31.94 22.82
C ILE A 340 -21.58 -33.47 22.83
N ASN A 341 -20.41 -34.07 23.09
CA ASN A 341 -20.28 -35.52 23.11
C ASN A 341 -21.06 -36.16 24.28
N GLY A 342 -21.11 -35.52 25.44
CA GLY A 342 -21.88 -36.01 26.59
C GLY A 342 -23.39 -35.94 26.36
N ARG A 343 -23.88 -34.93 25.64
CA ARG A 343 -25.30 -34.72 25.39
C ARG A 343 -25.86 -35.56 24.25
N TYR A 344 -25.09 -35.78 23.18
CA TYR A 344 -25.56 -36.44 21.96
C TYR A 344 -24.91 -37.80 21.70
N GLY A 345 -23.73 -38.07 22.26
CA GLY A 345 -22.99 -39.30 22.00
C GLY A 345 -23.71 -40.56 22.48
N THR A 346 -23.39 -41.68 21.84
CA THR A 346 -23.87 -43.02 22.20
C THR A 346 -22.70 -44.00 22.26
N LEU A 347 -22.94 -45.24 22.70
CA LEU A 347 -21.89 -46.28 22.73
C LEU A 347 -21.25 -46.54 21.36
N GLY A 348 -21.99 -46.34 20.26
CA GLY A 348 -21.52 -46.60 18.89
C GLY A 348 -21.22 -45.35 18.07
N TRP A 349 -21.44 -44.14 18.58
CA TRP A 349 -21.31 -42.91 17.81
C TRP A 349 -20.77 -41.76 18.65
N THR A 350 -19.71 -41.11 18.15
CA THR A 350 -19.12 -39.91 18.73
C THR A 350 -19.40 -38.71 17.82
N PRO A 351 -20.19 -37.72 18.26
CA PRO A 351 -20.54 -36.56 17.45
C PRO A 351 -19.33 -35.71 17.04
N VAL A 352 -18.39 -35.46 17.95
CA VAL A 352 -17.20 -34.63 17.71
C VAL A 352 -15.92 -35.42 18.03
N ILE A 353 -15.11 -35.66 17.01
CA ILE A 353 -13.80 -36.29 17.11
C ILE A 353 -12.74 -35.18 17.14
N TYR A 354 -12.30 -34.82 18.34
CA TYR A 354 -11.33 -33.76 18.57
C TYR A 354 -9.89 -34.31 18.63
N ILE A 355 -9.04 -33.88 17.69
CA ILE A 355 -7.64 -34.31 17.56
C ILE A 355 -6.72 -33.12 17.78
N ARG A 356 -5.97 -33.12 18.89
CA ARG A 356 -5.01 -32.07 19.22
C ARG A 356 -3.55 -32.56 19.11
N ARG A 357 -3.07 -32.71 17.89
CA ARG A 357 -1.67 -33.05 17.58
C ARG A 357 -1.30 -32.53 16.20
N PHE A 358 0.00 -32.46 15.94
CA PHE A 358 0.48 -32.39 14.55
C PHE A 358 0.14 -33.72 13.87
N ILE A 359 -0.41 -33.62 12.67
CA ILE A 359 -0.70 -34.77 11.81
C ILE A 359 0.29 -34.77 10.65
N SER A 360 0.60 -35.96 10.12
CA SER A 360 1.43 -36.05 8.92
C SER A 360 0.66 -35.54 7.70
N ASP A 361 1.38 -35.16 6.65
CA ASP A 361 0.75 -34.76 5.39
C ASP A 361 -0.14 -35.87 4.81
N ASP A 362 0.28 -37.14 4.90
CA ASP A 362 -0.49 -38.26 4.37
C ASP A 362 -1.80 -38.47 5.16
N GLU A 363 -1.75 -38.32 6.50
CA GLU A 363 -2.95 -38.32 7.34
C GLU A 363 -3.88 -37.14 6.96
N LEU A 364 -3.33 -35.95 6.73
CA LEU A 364 -4.10 -34.77 6.34
C LEU A 364 -4.78 -34.94 4.99
N LEU A 365 -4.06 -35.37 3.96
CA LEU A 365 -4.61 -35.62 2.63
C LEU A 365 -5.69 -36.71 2.68
N ALA A 366 -5.49 -37.74 3.51
CA ALA A 366 -6.51 -38.76 3.71
C ALA A 366 -7.77 -38.19 4.36
N MET A 367 -7.64 -37.30 5.36
CA MET A 367 -8.79 -36.62 5.97
C MET A 367 -9.51 -35.69 4.99
N TYR A 368 -8.79 -34.93 4.17
CA TYR A 368 -9.41 -34.12 3.09
C TYR A 368 -10.21 -34.98 2.11
N ARG A 369 -9.70 -36.16 1.73
CA ARG A 369 -10.39 -37.09 0.83
C ARG A 369 -11.58 -37.80 1.48
N LEU A 370 -11.52 -38.01 2.78
CA LEU A 370 -12.57 -38.66 3.56
C LEU A 370 -13.76 -37.73 3.82
N ALA A 371 -13.51 -36.42 3.94
CA ALA A 371 -14.52 -35.44 4.29
C ALA A 371 -15.60 -35.28 3.21
N ASP A 372 -16.86 -35.37 3.62
CA ASP A 372 -18.01 -35.01 2.80
C ASP A 372 -18.20 -33.48 2.77
N VAL A 373 -17.87 -32.81 3.86
CA VAL A 373 -17.96 -31.35 4.02
C VAL A 373 -16.70 -30.83 4.71
N ALA A 374 -15.99 -29.90 4.08
CA ALA A 374 -14.94 -29.12 4.75
C ALA A 374 -15.55 -27.82 5.30
N LEU A 375 -15.45 -27.63 6.62
CA LEU A 375 -15.97 -26.49 7.35
C LEU A 375 -14.82 -25.55 7.74
N ILE A 376 -14.53 -24.59 6.86
CA ILE A 376 -13.39 -23.66 6.99
C ILE A 376 -13.91 -22.26 7.29
N THR A 377 -14.31 -22.04 8.54
CA THR A 377 -15.05 -20.83 8.93
C THR A 377 -14.30 -19.98 9.97
N PRO A 378 -13.12 -19.41 9.64
CA PRO A 378 -12.46 -18.45 10.52
C PRO A 378 -13.29 -17.18 10.69
N LEU A 379 -13.15 -16.50 11.84
CA LEU A 379 -13.75 -15.18 12.06
C LEU A 379 -13.09 -14.13 11.15
N ARG A 380 -11.76 -14.19 11.04
CA ARG A 380 -10.98 -13.37 10.13
C ARG A 380 -9.73 -14.11 9.68
N ASP A 381 -9.44 -14.11 8.39
CA ASP A 381 -8.24 -14.77 7.84
C ASP A 381 -7.73 -14.05 6.60
N GLY A 382 -6.41 -13.99 6.44
CA GLY A 382 -5.77 -13.31 5.31
C GLY A 382 -6.16 -13.94 3.98
N MET A 383 -5.98 -15.25 3.87
CA MET A 383 -6.41 -16.03 2.70
C MET A 383 -7.15 -17.30 3.14
N ASN A 384 -6.47 -18.17 3.90
CA ASN A 384 -6.86 -19.55 4.21
C ASN A 384 -6.53 -20.56 3.09
N LEU A 385 -5.30 -21.09 3.12
CA LEU A 385 -4.83 -22.06 2.14
C LEU A 385 -5.40 -23.48 2.38
N VAL A 386 -5.85 -23.79 3.60
CA VAL A 386 -6.49 -25.08 3.93
C VAL A 386 -7.70 -25.33 3.04
N ALA A 387 -8.51 -24.29 2.78
CA ALA A 387 -9.63 -24.38 1.84
C ALA A 387 -9.19 -24.77 0.42
N LYS A 388 -8.09 -24.18 -0.07
CA LYS A 388 -7.51 -24.50 -1.38
C LYS A 388 -6.92 -25.91 -1.41
N GLU A 389 -6.23 -26.31 -0.36
CA GLU A 389 -5.64 -27.65 -0.21
C GLU A 389 -6.73 -28.74 -0.25
N TYR A 390 -7.84 -28.52 0.46
CA TYR A 390 -8.99 -29.41 0.41
C TYR A 390 -9.55 -29.55 -1.01
N VAL A 391 -9.74 -28.45 -1.73
CA VAL A 391 -10.20 -28.46 -3.13
C VAL A 391 -9.25 -29.25 -4.04
N ALA A 392 -7.94 -29.05 -3.89
CA ALA A 392 -6.92 -29.76 -4.64
C ALA A 392 -6.88 -31.27 -4.32
N ALA A 393 -7.06 -31.63 -3.05
CA ALA A 393 -7.05 -33.02 -2.58
C ALA A 393 -8.36 -33.78 -2.88
N ASN A 394 -9.47 -33.09 -3.17
CA ASN A 394 -10.78 -33.70 -3.46
C ASN A 394 -10.87 -34.29 -4.88
N VAL A 395 -10.01 -35.27 -5.17
CA VAL A 395 -9.86 -35.88 -6.49
C VAL A 395 -11.10 -36.65 -6.95
N ASP A 396 -11.90 -37.14 -6.00
CA ASP A 396 -13.15 -37.87 -6.25
C ASP A 396 -14.34 -36.93 -6.51
N ARG A 397 -14.18 -35.62 -6.26
CA ARG A 397 -15.18 -34.55 -6.45
C ARG A 397 -16.51 -34.79 -5.71
N LYS A 398 -16.44 -35.41 -4.54
CA LYS A 398 -17.61 -35.75 -3.69
C LYS A 398 -17.80 -34.80 -2.52
N GLY A 399 -16.79 -34.01 -2.20
CA GLY A 399 -16.82 -33.09 -1.07
C GLY A 399 -17.49 -31.76 -1.39
N VAL A 400 -18.04 -31.12 -0.37
CA VAL A 400 -18.50 -29.73 -0.41
C VAL A 400 -17.57 -28.86 0.44
N LEU A 401 -17.31 -27.63 0.01
CA LEU A 401 -16.53 -26.65 0.76
C LEU A 401 -17.47 -25.58 1.33
N ILE A 402 -17.43 -25.38 2.65
CA ILE A 402 -18.07 -24.26 3.35
C ILE A 402 -16.95 -23.33 3.83
N VAL A 403 -17.04 -22.05 3.48
CA VAL A 403 -16.05 -21.02 3.85
C VAL A 403 -16.69 -19.82 4.54
N SER A 404 -15.94 -19.20 5.45
CA SER A 404 -16.35 -17.92 6.04
C SER A 404 -16.17 -16.76 5.05
N GLU A 405 -17.12 -15.83 5.02
CA GLU A 405 -16.98 -14.52 4.37
C GLU A 405 -15.82 -13.68 4.96
N GLY A 406 -15.37 -13.99 6.18
CA GLY A 406 -14.23 -13.37 6.85
C GLY A 406 -12.86 -13.85 6.38
N ALA A 407 -12.79 -14.81 5.46
CA ALA A 407 -11.54 -15.33 4.89
C ALA A 407 -11.31 -14.81 3.47
N GLY A 408 -10.09 -14.39 3.14
CA GLY A 408 -9.75 -13.92 1.78
C GLY A 408 -10.03 -14.93 0.66
N VAL A 409 -10.05 -16.22 0.96
CA VAL A 409 -10.38 -17.27 -0.01
C VAL A 409 -11.83 -17.19 -0.53
N SER A 410 -12.76 -16.61 0.25
CA SER A 410 -14.16 -16.47 -0.16
C SER A 410 -14.34 -15.56 -1.37
N SER A 411 -13.47 -14.56 -1.54
CA SER A 411 -13.42 -13.68 -2.73
C SER A 411 -12.99 -14.41 -4.01
N GLU A 412 -12.34 -15.57 -3.89
CA GLU A 412 -11.84 -16.35 -5.03
C GLU A 412 -12.70 -17.58 -5.31
N LEU A 413 -13.12 -18.30 -4.26
CA LEU A 413 -13.84 -19.58 -4.33
C LEU A 413 -15.36 -19.40 -4.26
N VAL A 414 -15.92 -18.67 -5.23
CA VAL A 414 -17.33 -18.26 -5.24
C VAL A 414 -18.34 -19.42 -5.35
N GLU A 415 -17.92 -20.60 -5.80
CA GLU A 415 -18.78 -21.80 -5.85
C GLU A 415 -18.87 -22.54 -4.51
N ALA A 416 -18.05 -22.16 -3.52
CA ALA A 416 -18.17 -22.65 -2.15
C ALA A 416 -19.46 -22.12 -1.50
N VAL A 417 -19.94 -22.81 -0.47
CA VAL A 417 -21.03 -22.29 0.35
C VAL A 417 -20.44 -21.27 1.33
N VAL A 418 -20.75 -20.00 1.13
CA VAL A 418 -20.22 -18.90 1.95
C VAL A 418 -21.15 -18.65 3.13
N VAL A 419 -20.59 -18.53 4.33
CA VAL A 419 -21.33 -18.32 5.57
C VAL A 419 -20.75 -17.19 6.40
N ASN A 420 -21.59 -16.54 7.21
CA ASN A 420 -21.14 -15.72 8.31
C ASN A 420 -20.93 -16.62 9.55
N PRO A 421 -19.71 -16.72 10.10
CA PRO A 421 -19.42 -17.61 11.22
C PRO A 421 -20.11 -17.21 12.54
N HIS A 422 -20.64 -15.98 12.63
CA HIS A 422 -21.42 -15.53 13.78
C HIS A 422 -22.89 -15.96 13.73
N ASP A 423 -23.40 -16.38 12.56
CA ASP A 423 -24.75 -16.90 12.40
C ASP A 423 -24.75 -18.43 12.57
N TYR A 424 -24.88 -18.91 13.80
CA TYR A 424 -24.84 -20.34 14.09
C TYR A 424 -25.99 -21.12 13.44
N ASP A 425 -27.15 -20.49 13.26
CA ASP A 425 -28.28 -21.09 12.55
C ASP A 425 -27.97 -21.19 11.05
N GLY A 426 -27.45 -20.11 10.45
CA GLY A 426 -27.02 -20.10 9.04
C GLY A 426 -25.90 -21.10 8.75
N VAL A 427 -24.91 -21.24 9.63
CA VAL A 427 -23.85 -22.26 9.48
C VAL A 427 -24.42 -23.67 9.61
N ALA A 428 -25.35 -23.92 10.54
CA ALA A 428 -26.02 -25.21 10.65
C ALA A 428 -26.84 -25.55 9.39
N ASP A 429 -27.55 -24.56 8.82
CA ASP A 429 -28.31 -24.70 7.58
C ASP A 429 -27.40 -24.97 6.38
N ALA A 430 -26.24 -24.31 6.32
CA ALA A 430 -25.23 -24.57 5.29
C ALA A 430 -24.60 -25.97 5.41
N ILE A 431 -24.34 -26.46 6.63
CA ILE A 431 -23.88 -27.84 6.82
C ILE A 431 -24.94 -28.83 6.35
N LYS A 432 -26.21 -28.58 6.67
CA LYS A 432 -27.33 -29.39 6.18
C LYS A 432 -27.41 -29.39 4.65
N GLU A 433 -27.40 -28.21 4.03
CA GLU A 433 -27.38 -28.06 2.57
C GLU A 433 -26.23 -28.87 1.95
N ALA A 434 -25.03 -28.71 2.50
CA ALA A 434 -23.84 -29.42 2.02
C ALA A 434 -23.96 -30.95 2.17
N LEU A 435 -24.53 -31.45 3.25
CA LEU A 435 -24.74 -32.89 3.49
C LEU A 435 -25.82 -33.48 2.58
N ASP A 436 -26.86 -32.72 2.24
CA ASP A 436 -27.96 -33.14 1.37
C ASP A 436 -27.71 -32.88 -0.13
N MET A 437 -26.65 -32.12 -0.44
CA MET A 437 -26.31 -31.72 -1.81
C MET A 437 -26.16 -32.93 -2.73
N GLN A 438 -26.84 -32.89 -3.88
CA GLN A 438 -26.86 -34.01 -4.82
C GLN A 438 -25.47 -34.23 -5.45
N PRO A 439 -25.07 -35.50 -5.73
CA PRO A 439 -23.73 -35.79 -6.25
C PRO A 439 -23.35 -35.01 -7.52
N ALA A 440 -24.31 -34.76 -8.42
CA ALA A 440 -24.07 -33.98 -9.63
C ALA A 440 -23.74 -32.51 -9.34
N GLU A 441 -24.42 -31.89 -8.36
CA GLU A 441 -24.12 -30.52 -7.95
C GLU A 441 -22.77 -30.42 -7.26
N ARG A 442 -22.46 -31.37 -6.35
CA ARG A 442 -21.14 -31.44 -5.67
C ARG A 442 -20.00 -31.52 -6.68
N ALA A 443 -20.13 -32.40 -7.68
CA ALA A 443 -19.12 -32.57 -8.71
C ALA A 443 -18.95 -31.32 -9.57
N THR A 444 -20.05 -30.64 -9.92
CA THR A 444 -20.02 -29.37 -10.68
C THR A 444 -19.31 -28.27 -9.91
N ARG A 445 -19.70 -28.03 -8.64
CA ARG A 445 -19.07 -27.01 -7.78
C ARG A 445 -17.59 -27.31 -7.55
N MET A 446 -17.24 -28.55 -7.19
CA MET A 446 -15.86 -28.93 -6.95
C MET A 446 -15.00 -28.83 -8.22
N THR A 447 -15.54 -29.16 -9.40
CA THR A 447 -14.82 -28.98 -10.67
C THR A 447 -14.51 -27.52 -10.94
N ALA A 448 -15.48 -26.62 -10.71
CA ALA A 448 -15.27 -25.18 -10.86
C ALA A 448 -14.22 -24.65 -9.87
N LEU A 449 -14.32 -25.03 -8.59
CA LEU A 449 -13.32 -24.69 -7.56
C LEU A 449 -11.92 -25.18 -7.94
N GLN A 450 -11.79 -26.42 -8.41
CA GLN A 450 -10.52 -26.98 -8.89
C GLN A 450 -9.96 -26.18 -10.07
N GLY A 451 -10.83 -25.77 -11.01
CA GLY A 451 -10.45 -24.90 -12.12
C GLY A 451 -9.84 -23.58 -11.64
N ARG A 452 -10.47 -22.92 -10.66
CA ARG A 452 -9.95 -21.66 -10.08
C ARG A 452 -8.61 -21.83 -9.40
N VAL A 453 -8.50 -22.77 -8.47
CA VAL A 453 -7.27 -23.01 -7.70
C VAL A 453 -6.13 -23.47 -8.62
N SER A 454 -6.41 -24.24 -9.68
CA SER A 454 -5.41 -24.62 -10.69
C SER A 454 -5.00 -23.48 -11.62
N SER A 455 -5.89 -22.53 -11.92
CA SER A 455 -5.58 -21.41 -12.80
C SER A 455 -4.65 -20.36 -12.16
N TYR A 456 -4.72 -20.22 -10.83
CA TYR A 456 -3.90 -19.29 -10.06
C TYR A 456 -3.23 -20.01 -8.88
N ASP A 457 -2.21 -20.81 -9.21
CA ASP A 457 -1.44 -21.57 -8.24
C ASP A 457 -0.36 -20.70 -7.55
N VAL A 458 0.42 -21.29 -6.65
CA VAL A 458 1.49 -20.56 -5.95
C VAL A 458 2.60 -20.06 -6.89
N ASN A 459 2.79 -20.70 -8.06
CA ASN A 459 3.75 -20.27 -9.05
C ASN A 459 3.26 -19.04 -9.81
N ALA A 460 1.97 -18.98 -10.15
CA ALA A 460 1.32 -17.82 -10.77
C ALA A 460 1.41 -16.61 -9.84
N TRP A 461 1.09 -16.77 -8.55
CA TRP A 461 1.27 -15.73 -7.53
C TRP A 461 2.70 -15.16 -7.50
N ALA A 462 3.71 -16.04 -7.47
CA ALA A 462 5.10 -15.61 -7.43
C ALA A 462 5.56 -14.95 -8.73
N TYR A 463 5.13 -15.49 -9.89
CA TYR A 463 5.39 -14.92 -11.21
C TYR A 463 4.81 -13.51 -11.34
N ASP A 464 3.53 -13.33 -11.01
CA ASP A 464 2.83 -12.05 -11.13
C ASP A 464 3.43 -10.98 -10.21
N PHE A 465 3.72 -11.34 -8.96
CA PHE A 465 4.29 -10.38 -8.02
C PHE A 465 5.69 -9.93 -8.46
N VAL A 466 6.56 -10.88 -8.81
CA VAL A 466 7.93 -10.57 -9.24
C VAL A 466 7.94 -9.83 -10.58
N GLY A 467 7.09 -10.23 -11.53
CA GLY A 467 6.92 -9.53 -12.80
C GLY A 467 6.44 -8.10 -12.61
N SER A 468 5.46 -7.89 -11.73
CA SER A 468 4.96 -6.56 -11.37
C SER A 468 6.05 -5.70 -10.72
N LEU A 469 6.87 -6.26 -9.83
CA LEU A 469 7.99 -5.54 -9.20
C LEU A 469 9.02 -5.10 -10.24
N VAL A 470 9.37 -5.96 -11.19
CA VAL A 470 10.28 -5.61 -12.29
C VAL A 470 9.67 -4.50 -13.15
N ASN A 471 8.40 -4.63 -13.55
CA ASN A 471 7.72 -3.60 -14.35
C ASN A 471 7.70 -2.23 -13.64
N VAL A 472 7.40 -2.19 -12.34
CA VAL A 472 7.43 -0.93 -11.56
C VAL A 472 8.83 -0.30 -11.57
N LYS A 473 9.90 -1.10 -11.45
CA LYS A 473 11.27 -0.58 -11.55
C LYS A 473 11.60 -0.06 -12.94
N GLU A 474 11.13 -0.70 -13.99
CA GLU A 474 11.28 -0.21 -15.37
C GLU A 474 10.52 1.11 -15.59
N GLU A 475 9.30 1.22 -15.07
CA GLU A 475 8.52 2.46 -15.11
C GLU A 475 9.20 3.59 -14.35
N GLN A 476 9.71 3.32 -13.14
CA GLN A 476 10.51 4.29 -12.37
C GLN A 476 11.74 4.74 -13.16
N ALA A 477 12.50 3.80 -13.76
CA ALA A 477 13.70 4.13 -14.54
C ALA A 477 13.37 5.00 -15.76
N ARG A 478 12.28 4.70 -16.49
CA ARG A 478 11.81 5.52 -17.61
C ARG A 478 11.41 6.93 -17.16
N ALA A 479 10.69 7.02 -16.03
CA ALA A 479 10.30 8.31 -15.47
C ALA A 479 11.51 9.13 -15.01
N GLU A 480 12.51 8.49 -14.41
CA GLU A 480 13.78 9.12 -14.02
C GLU A 480 14.59 9.59 -15.23
N GLU A 481 14.67 8.79 -16.29
CA GLU A 481 15.36 9.16 -17.54
C GLU A 481 14.66 10.34 -18.24
N GLU A 482 13.33 10.30 -18.35
CA GLU A 482 12.52 11.39 -18.89
C GLU A 482 12.74 12.67 -18.07
N LEU A 483 12.70 12.56 -16.73
CA LEU A 483 12.96 13.69 -15.85
C LEU A 483 14.39 14.21 -16.03
N ALA A 484 15.40 13.35 -15.98
CA ALA A 484 16.82 13.73 -16.15
C ALA A 484 17.06 14.46 -17.48
N SER A 485 16.43 14.01 -18.57
CA SER A 485 16.53 14.65 -19.89
C SER A 485 15.99 16.08 -19.92
N ARG A 486 15.07 16.42 -19.02
CA ARG A 486 14.45 17.75 -18.88
C ARG A 486 15.15 18.64 -17.85
N LYS A 487 16.18 18.17 -17.14
CA LYS A 487 16.85 19.03 -16.15
C LYS A 487 17.60 20.17 -16.84
N LEU A 488 17.37 21.42 -16.41
CA LEU A 488 18.08 22.57 -16.98
C LEU A 488 19.50 22.71 -16.39
N ALA A 489 20.41 21.85 -16.85
CA ALA A 489 21.80 21.80 -16.42
C ALA A 489 22.74 21.50 -17.60
N GLY A 490 24.05 21.66 -17.37
CA GLY A 490 25.10 21.34 -18.34
C GLY A 490 24.86 22.00 -19.72
N THR A 491 24.90 21.20 -20.78
CA THR A 491 24.71 21.67 -22.17
C THR A 491 23.37 22.38 -22.38
N ALA A 492 22.28 21.92 -21.76
CA ALA A 492 20.97 22.57 -21.90
C ALA A 492 20.99 23.98 -21.33
N LEU A 493 21.60 24.16 -20.14
CA LEU A 493 21.77 25.48 -19.54
C LEU A 493 22.66 26.38 -20.39
N THR A 494 23.78 25.85 -20.91
CA THR A 494 24.69 26.60 -21.80
C THR A 494 23.98 27.06 -23.08
N MET A 495 23.15 26.21 -23.68
CA MET A 495 22.36 26.57 -24.86
C MET A 495 21.34 27.65 -24.56
N VAL A 496 20.62 27.55 -23.44
CA VAL A 496 19.65 28.57 -23.01
C VAL A 496 20.35 29.90 -22.72
N ALA A 497 21.46 29.88 -21.98
CA ALA A 497 22.26 31.08 -21.71
C ALA A 497 22.79 31.71 -23.00
N SER A 498 23.32 30.89 -23.92
CA SER A 498 23.78 31.38 -25.23
C SER A 498 22.65 32.01 -26.04
N SER A 499 21.46 31.39 -26.06
CA SER A 499 20.28 31.95 -26.71
C SER A 499 19.86 33.27 -26.08
N PHE A 500 19.93 33.39 -24.76
CA PHE A 500 19.67 34.66 -24.06
C PHE A 500 20.71 35.73 -24.41
N SER A 501 21.98 35.39 -24.51
CA SER A 501 23.06 36.36 -24.79
C SER A 501 23.00 36.91 -26.22
N VAL A 502 22.65 36.09 -27.22
CA VAL A 502 22.59 36.52 -28.63
C VAL A 502 21.31 37.28 -28.99
N SER A 503 20.23 37.12 -28.22
CA SER A 503 18.95 37.77 -28.47
C SER A 503 18.95 39.25 -28.07
N ARG A 504 18.44 40.11 -28.95
CA ARG A 504 18.34 41.56 -28.73
C ARG A 504 17.11 41.97 -27.93
N THR A 505 16.03 41.21 -28.04
CA THR A 505 14.77 41.47 -27.34
C THR A 505 14.38 40.25 -26.52
N ARG A 506 14.27 40.43 -25.21
CA ARG A 506 14.15 39.32 -24.24
C ARG A 506 13.04 39.59 -23.25
N VAL A 507 12.26 38.58 -22.90
CA VAL A 507 11.28 38.65 -21.81
C VAL A 507 11.36 37.43 -20.90
N LEU A 508 11.34 37.67 -19.60
CA LEU A 508 11.35 36.64 -18.56
C LEU A 508 10.07 36.78 -17.72
N PHE A 509 9.19 35.79 -17.80
CA PHE A 509 8.00 35.68 -16.95
C PHE A 509 8.31 34.78 -15.76
N LEU A 510 8.33 35.35 -14.56
CA LEU A 510 8.71 34.63 -13.34
C LEU A 510 7.54 34.63 -12.37
N ASP A 511 7.12 33.46 -11.90
CA ASP A 511 6.24 33.39 -10.73
C ASP A 511 6.98 33.79 -9.46
N TYR A 512 6.23 34.18 -8.43
CA TYR A 512 6.77 34.66 -7.18
C TYR A 512 6.84 33.55 -6.11
N ASP A 513 5.69 33.14 -5.56
CA ASP A 513 5.59 32.12 -4.52
C ASP A 513 5.95 30.75 -5.08
N GLY A 514 6.79 29.97 -4.40
CA GLY A 514 7.22 28.63 -4.84
C GLY A 514 8.23 28.62 -5.98
N THR A 515 8.51 29.79 -6.58
CA THR A 515 9.39 29.94 -7.74
C THR A 515 10.59 30.84 -7.43
N LEU A 516 10.38 32.12 -7.11
CA LEU A 516 11.46 33.04 -6.69
C LEU A 516 11.69 32.98 -5.18
N VAL A 517 10.65 32.70 -4.41
CA VAL A 517 10.71 32.56 -2.95
C VAL A 517 10.05 31.25 -2.54
N SER A 518 10.58 30.57 -1.51
CA SER A 518 9.98 29.32 -1.03
C SER A 518 8.58 29.53 -0.44
N ILE A 519 7.69 28.55 -0.62
CA ILE A 519 6.35 28.57 -0.01
C ILE A 519 6.48 28.46 1.52
N VAL A 520 5.89 29.40 2.26
CA VAL A 520 5.80 29.34 3.73
C VAL A 520 4.35 29.20 4.19
N ARG A 521 4.16 28.90 5.49
CA ARG A 521 2.82 28.70 6.09
C ARG A 521 1.92 29.94 6.03
N SER A 522 2.50 31.13 6.16
CA SER A 522 1.84 32.42 6.09
C SER A 522 2.31 33.17 4.83
N PRO A 523 1.64 33.01 3.68
CA PRO A 523 2.10 33.59 2.40
C PRO A 523 2.35 35.10 2.49
N TRP A 524 1.54 35.80 3.27
CA TRP A 524 1.56 37.27 3.45
C TRP A 524 2.84 37.83 4.11
N GLU A 525 3.69 36.98 4.69
CA GLU A 525 4.91 37.40 5.41
C GLU A 525 6.19 37.21 4.58
N VAL A 526 6.12 36.58 3.40
CA VAL A 526 7.31 36.33 2.59
C VAL A 526 7.66 37.57 1.78
N GLU A 527 8.85 38.08 2.04
CA GLU A 527 9.51 39.13 1.27
C GLU A 527 10.64 38.54 0.41
N PRO A 528 11.01 39.19 -0.71
CA PRO A 528 12.12 38.71 -1.53
C PRO A 528 13.44 38.94 -0.81
N THR A 529 14.28 37.91 -0.75
CA THR A 529 15.61 38.01 -0.13
C THR A 529 16.50 38.99 -0.92
N GLU A 530 17.58 39.49 -0.30
CA GLU A 530 18.62 40.27 -1.01
C GLU A 530 19.15 39.52 -2.23
N GLU A 531 19.19 38.19 -2.15
CA GLU A 531 19.62 37.33 -3.22
C GLU A 531 18.72 37.46 -4.46
N VAL A 532 17.40 37.32 -4.27
CA VAL A 532 16.40 37.46 -5.34
C VAL A 532 16.51 38.85 -5.97
N LYS A 533 16.59 39.90 -5.14
CA LYS A 533 16.71 41.29 -5.61
C LYS A 533 17.96 41.52 -6.45
N LEU A 534 19.10 40.96 -6.04
CA LEU A 534 20.34 41.04 -6.81
C LEU A 534 20.19 40.39 -8.19
N VAL A 535 19.61 39.19 -8.26
CA VAL A 535 19.39 38.49 -9.55
C VAL A 535 18.48 39.29 -10.47
N LEU A 536 17.37 39.81 -9.94
CA LEU A 536 16.44 40.65 -10.71
C LEU A 536 17.15 41.91 -11.25
N ARG A 537 17.96 42.60 -10.44
CA ARG A 537 18.75 43.77 -10.86
C ARG A 537 19.73 43.45 -11.98
N VAL A 538 20.42 42.31 -11.89
CA VAL A 538 21.36 41.87 -12.93
C VAL A 538 20.63 41.59 -14.25
N LEU A 539 19.46 40.97 -14.20
CA LEU A 539 18.65 40.69 -15.40
C LEU A 539 18.12 41.97 -16.06
N VAL A 540 17.52 42.88 -15.30
CA VAL A 540 16.98 44.16 -15.84
C VAL A 540 18.08 45.11 -16.33
N SER A 541 19.31 45.00 -15.81
CA SER A 541 20.44 45.80 -16.31
C SER A 541 20.87 45.43 -17.73
N ARG A 542 20.40 44.30 -18.28
CA ARG A 542 20.72 43.86 -19.64
C ARG A 542 19.86 44.62 -20.63
N PRO A 543 20.46 45.36 -21.59
CA PRO A 543 19.69 46.15 -22.55
C PRO A 543 18.68 45.30 -23.33
N GLY A 544 17.45 45.79 -23.47
CA GLY A 544 16.40 45.09 -24.23
C GLY A 544 15.77 43.89 -23.52
N THR A 545 16.02 43.72 -22.21
CA THR A 545 15.44 42.66 -21.39
C THR A 545 14.30 43.18 -20.51
N ASP A 546 13.12 42.60 -20.67
CA ASP A 546 11.96 42.81 -19.80
C ASP A 546 11.86 41.66 -18.79
N VAL A 547 11.96 41.98 -17.50
CA VAL A 547 11.73 41.00 -16.41
C VAL A 547 10.36 41.27 -15.81
N VAL A 548 9.48 40.29 -15.91
CA VAL A 548 8.07 40.39 -15.55
C VAL A 548 7.75 39.35 -14.48
N ILE A 549 7.34 39.81 -13.31
CA ILE A 549 6.84 38.93 -12.25
C ILE A 549 5.33 38.79 -12.39
N ILE A 550 4.82 37.58 -12.60
CA ILE A 550 3.38 37.31 -12.67
C ILE A 550 2.98 36.55 -11.41
N THR A 551 2.13 37.13 -10.57
CA THR A 551 1.79 36.57 -9.26
C THR A 551 0.30 36.61 -8.96
N THR A 552 -0.16 35.67 -8.13
CA THR A 552 -1.50 35.69 -7.55
C THR A 552 -1.63 36.64 -6.36
N ARG A 553 -0.51 37.25 -5.90
CA ARG A 553 -0.49 38.19 -4.78
C ARG A 553 -1.19 39.52 -5.12
N PRO A 554 -1.90 40.12 -4.14
CA PRO A 554 -2.41 41.48 -4.26
C PRO A 554 -1.31 42.53 -4.49
N ARG A 555 -1.65 43.61 -5.19
CA ARG A 555 -0.74 44.72 -5.53
C ARG A 555 0.06 45.24 -4.34
N LYS A 556 -0.60 45.42 -3.19
CA LYS A 556 0.01 45.95 -1.94
C LYS A 556 1.25 45.18 -1.48
N TYR A 557 1.34 43.87 -1.77
CA TYR A 557 2.50 43.06 -1.38
C TYR A 557 3.67 43.20 -2.35
N MET A 558 3.42 43.72 -3.55
CA MET A 558 4.45 43.93 -4.57
C MET A 558 5.02 45.35 -4.55
N GLU A 559 4.39 46.28 -3.85
CA GLU A 559 4.84 47.68 -3.76
C GLU A 559 6.26 47.80 -3.21
N LYS A 560 6.62 47.00 -2.20
CA LYS A 560 7.98 46.97 -1.66
C LYS A 560 9.01 46.54 -2.71
N LEU A 561 8.74 45.45 -3.42
CA LEU A 561 9.65 44.94 -4.45
C LEU A 561 9.90 45.97 -5.56
N VAL A 562 8.83 46.57 -6.09
CA VAL A 562 8.97 47.57 -7.16
C VAL A 562 9.57 48.88 -6.67
N SER A 563 9.52 49.18 -5.36
CA SER A 563 10.24 50.33 -4.80
C SER A 563 11.75 50.10 -4.73
N GLU A 564 12.19 48.85 -4.52
CA GLU A 564 13.60 48.48 -4.37
C GLU A 564 14.27 48.04 -5.69
N VAL A 565 13.47 47.64 -6.69
CA VAL A 565 13.87 47.26 -8.05
C VAL A 565 12.86 47.84 -9.06
N PRO A 566 12.86 49.16 -9.29
CA PRO A 566 11.81 49.85 -10.07
C PRO A 566 11.75 49.50 -11.54
N GLU A 567 12.82 48.90 -12.09
CA GLU A 567 12.88 48.45 -13.48
C GLU A 567 12.19 47.10 -13.70
N VAL A 568 11.89 46.34 -12.64
CA VAL A 568 11.11 45.11 -12.75
C VAL A 568 9.65 45.44 -13.05
N GLN A 569 9.03 44.64 -13.90
CA GLN A 569 7.62 44.77 -14.24
C GLN A 569 6.82 43.72 -13.48
N VAL A 570 5.56 44.01 -13.14
CA VAL A 570 4.75 43.12 -12.31
C VAL A 570 3.32 43.03 -12.83
N ALA A 571 2.79 41.82 -12.93
CA ALA A 571 1.38 41.51 -13.04
C ALA A 571 0.89 40.93 -11.69
N ALA A 572 0.26 41.77 -10.88
CA ALA A 572 -0.36 41.35 -9.62
C ALA A 572 -1.80 40.86 -9.84
N GLU A 573 -2.26 39.96 -8.99
CA GLU A 573 -3.54 39.24 -9.13
C GLU A 573 -3.77 38.67 -10.54
N ASN A 574 -2.77 37.96 -11.08
CA ASN A 574 -2.81 37.37 -12.41
C ASN A 574 -3.12 38.38 -13.54
N GLY A 575 -2.62 39.61 -13.40
CA GLY A 575 -2.69 40.65 -14.43
C GLY A 575 -3.81 41.67 -14.24
N ALA A 576 -4.51 41.67 -13.10
CA ALA A 576 -5.49 42.71 -12.80
C ALA A 576 -4.82 44.08 -12.64
N TRP A 577 -3.63 44.08 -12.02
CA TRP A 577 -2.80 45.26 -11.85
C TRP A 577 -1.47 45.05 -12.57
N ILE A 578 -1.08 46.01 -13.41
CA ILE A 578 0.17 45.99 -14.17
C ILE A 578 1.05 47.15 -13.72
N TYR A 579 2.23 46.82 -13.19
CA TYR A 579 3.31 47.77 -12.96
C TYR A 579 4.27 47.76 -14.16
N SER A 580 4.33 48.88 -14.87
CA SER A 580 5.23 49.09 -16.00
C SER A 580 5.56 50.58 -16.14
N GLY A 581 6.78 50.92 -16.53
CA GLY A 581 7.21 52.30 -16.70
C GLY A 581 7.14 53.14 -15.41
N GLY A 582 7.33 52.52 -14.24
CA GLY A 582 7.32 53.20 -12.94
C GLY A 582 5.93 53.49 -12.35
N SER A 583 4.85 52.94 -12.93
CA SER A 583 3.49 53.20 -12.45
C SER A 583 2.60 51.96 -12.50
N TRP A 584 1.65 51.88 -11.56
CA TRP A 584 0.60 50.87 -11.55
C TRP A 584 -0.59 51.31 -12.41
N THR A 585 -1.05 50.42 -13.26
CA THR A 585 -2.23 50.59 -14.11
C THR A 585 -3.19 49.44 -13.89
N LEU A 586 -4.48 49.75 -13.91
CA LEU A 586 -5.53 48.75 -13.82
C LEU A 586 -5.78 48.14 -15.20
N ASN A 587 -5.79 46.81 -15.30
CA ASN A 587 -5.84 46.06 -16.55
C ASN A 587 -6.99 45.03 -16.53
N VAL A 588 -8.18 45.49 -16.10
CA VAL A 588 -9.43 44.74 -16.17
C VAL A 588 -10.46 45.51 -17.00
N SER A 589 -11.22 44.80 -17.82
CA SER A 589 -12.27 45.40 -18.65
C SER A 589 -13.54 45.70 -17.84
N LYS A 590 -13.79 44.93 -16.77
CA LYS A 590 -14.93 45.10 -15.87
C LYS A 590 -14.47 45.21 -14.43
N GLN A 591 -14.83 46.32 -13.79
CA GLN A 591 -14.54 46.58 -12.37
C GLN A 591 -15.69 46.18 -11.44
N ASP A 592 -16.75 45.55 -11.98
CA ASP A 592 -17.87 45.10 -11.17
C ASP A 592 -17.45 43.94 -10.26
N VAL A 593 -17.44 44.20 -8.96
CA VAL A 593 -17.14 43.24 -7.89
C VAL A 593 -18.36 42.88 -7.05
N SER A 594 -19.57 43.28 -7.48
CA SER A 594 -20.83 42.99 -6.77
C SER A 594 -21.07 41.49 -6.57
N TRP A 595 -20.57 40.66 -7.50
CA TRP A 595 -20.62 39.19 -7.44
C TRP A 595 -19.97 38.62 -6.16
N LYS A 596 -18.96 39.30 -5.59
CA LYS A 596 -18.28 38.84 -4.37
C LYS A 596 -19.22 38.70 -3.20
N ALA A 597 -20.26 39.53 -3.09
CA ALA A 597 -21.23 39.42 -2.00
C ALA A 597 -21.97 38.07 -2.03
N ASN A 598 -22.28 37.56 -3.23
CA ASN A 598 -22.92 36.26 -3.40
C ASN A 598 -21.94 35.11 -3.15
N VAL A 599 -20.73 35.20 -3.73
CA VAL A 599 -19.68 34.20 -3.50
C VAL A 599 -19.29 34.13 -2.02
N ARG A 600 -19.22 35.27 -1.31
CA ARG A 600 -18.91 35.33 0.13
C ARG A 600 -19.94 34.57 0.94
N LYS A 601 -21.23 34.78 0.68
CA LYS A 601 -22.30 34.01 1.34
C LYS A 601 -22.17 32.51 1.12
N ILE A 602 -21.81 32.09 -0.10
CA ILE A 602 -21.57 30.69 -0.43
C ILE A 602 -20.38 30.17 0.38
N MET A 603 -19.21 30.81 0.26
CA MET A 603 -17.99 30.37 0.95
C MET A 603 -18.15 30.38 2.48
N GLU A 604 -18.80 31.38 3.07
CA GLU A 604 -19.08 31.44 4.52
C GLU A 604 -19.89 30.24 5.01
N SER A 605 -20.86 29.78 4.21
CA SER A 605 -21.63 28.56 4.53
C SER A 605 -20.75 27.31 4.58
N PHE A 606 -19.73 27.23 3.74
CA PHE A 606 -18.75 26.14 3.76
C PHE A 606 -17.74 26.32 4.89
N THR A 607 -17.27 27.54 5.14
CA THR A 607 -16.34 27.86 6.23
C THR A 607 -16.92 27.49 7.59
N ARG A 608 -18.19 27.83 7.85
CA ARG A 608 -18.89 27.46 9.10
C ARG A 608 -18.96 25.95 9.34
N ARG A 609 -18.97 25.14 8.28
CA ARG A 609 -19.09 23.66 8.33
C ARG A 609 -17.75 22.95 8.13
N THR A 610 -16.66 23.70 8.00
CA THR A 610 -15.33 23.17 7.71
C THR A 610 -14.31 23.83 8.64
N PRO A 611 -14.13 23.33 9.87
CA PRO A 611 -13.15 23.85 10.81
C PRO A 611 -11.75 23.91 10.19
N GLY A 612 -11.02 25.00 10.42
CA GLY A 612 -9.69 25.22 9.85
C GLY A 612 -9.68 25.81 8.44
N SER A 613 -10.85 26.04 7.82
CA SER A 613 -10.94 26.82 6.59
C SER A 613 -11.10 28.32 6.84
N LEU A 614 -10.72 29.13 5.85
CA LEU A 614 -10.80 30.60 5.90
C LEU A 614 -11.10 31.18 4.52
N ILE A 615 -11.59 32.42 4.51
CA ILE A 615 -11.85 33.18 3.27
C ILE A 615 -10.86 34.33 3.21
N GLU A 616 -10.23 34.49 2.05
CA GLU A 616 -9.39 35.62 1.69
C GLU A 616 -10.08 36.40 0.57
N GLU A 617 -10.12 37.72 0.70
CA GLU A 617 -10.67 38.61 -0.32
C GLU A 617 -9.56 39.49 -0.91
N LYS A 618 -9.44 39.45 -2.24
CA LYS A 618 -8.50 40.24 -3.04
C LYS A 618 -9.24 41.32 -3.82
N ASP A 619 -8.61 42.12 -4.69
CA ASP A 619 -9.31 43.19 -5.42
C ASP A 619 -10.28 42.63 -6.48
N PHE A 620 -9.91 41.57 -7.18
CA PHE A 620 -10.74 40.96 -8.25
C PHE A 620 -10.90 39.44 -8.12
N SER A 621 -10.54 38.88 -6.96
CA SER A 621 -10.81 37.49 -6.64
C SER A 621 -11.21 37.28 -5.17
N MET A 622 -11.71 36.09 -4.88
CA MET A 622 -12.08 35.64 -3.54
C MET A 622 -11.70 34.17 -3.39
N VAL A 623 -10.96 33.83 -2.35
CA VAL A 623 -10.32 32.52 -2.18
C VAL A 623 -10.79 31.86 -0.90
N TRP A 624 -11.22 30.61 -0.99
CA TRP A 624 -11.48 29.75 0.15
C TRP A 624 -10.31 28.81 0.36
N HIS A 625 -9.66 28.91 1.52
CA HIS A 625 -8.52 28.07 1.89
C HIS A 625 -8.95 27.00 2.87
N TYR A 626 -8.48 25.76 2.68
CA TYR A 626 -8.81 24.63 3.56
C TYR A 626 -7.58 23.83 4.00
N ARG A 627 -6.41 24.46 3.95
CA ARG A 627 -5.12 23.83 4.29
C ARG A 627 -5.05 23.32 5.73
N ASN A 628 -5.73 23.98 6.67
CA ASN A 628 -5.76 23.58 8.08
C ASN A 628 -6.99 22.74 8.43
N ALA A 629 -7.84 22.39 7.44
CA ALA A 629 -8.98 21.52 7.66
C ALA A 629 -8.54 20.04 7.67
N PRO A 630 -9.21 19.17 8.45
CA PRO A 630 -8.99 17.72 8.36
C PRO A 630 -9.14 17.24 6.92
N MET A 631 -8.16 16.50 6.39
CA MET A 631 -8.05 16.21 4.95
C MET A 631 -9.32 15.60 4.34
N SER A 632 -9.95 14.65 5.02
CA SER A 632 -11.17 13.99 4.54
C SER A 632 -12.35 14.97 4.38
N ILE A 633 -12.50 15.91 5.32
CA ILE A 633 -13.57 16.91 5.28
C ILE A 633 -13.20 18.02 4.30
N GLY A 634 -11.95 18.49 4.34
CA GLY A 634 -11.46 19.57 3.48
C GLY A 634 -11.61 19.25 2.00
N GLU A 635 -11.18 18.07 1.55
CA GLU A 635 -11.30 17.66 0.14
C GLU A 635 -12.76 17.44 -0.29
N ALA A 636 -13.57 16.80 0.56
CA ALA A 636 -14.99 16.61 0.25
C ALA A 636 -15.74 17.95 0.12
N ARG A 637 -15.50 18.87 1.06
CA ARG A 637 -16.11 20.21 1.04
C ARG A 637 -15.57 21.07 -0.09
N ALA A 638 -14.30 20.91 -0.46
CA ALA A 638 -13.73 21.54 -1.64
C ALA A 638 -14.43 21.06 -2.92
N ALA A 639 -14.62 19.75 -3.10
CA ALA A 639 -15.32 19.22 -4.28
C ALA A 639 -16.76 19.76 -4.39
N GLU A 640 -17.51 19.76 -3.29
CA GLU A 640 -18.87 20.32 -3.24
C GLU A 640 -18.89 21.84 -3.51
N LEU A 641 -17.95 22.59 -2.91
CA LEU A 641 -17.85 24.03 -3.11
C LEU A 641 -17.49 24.36 -4.56
N MET A 642 -16.57 23.60 -5.16
CA MET A 642 -16.15 23.75 -6.55
C MET A 642 -17.34 23.56 -7.50
N ASP A 643 -18.11 22.50 -7.32
CA ASP A 643 -19.30 22.21 -8.13
C ASP A 643 -20.37 23.32 -8.00
N LEU A 644 -20.63 23.79 -6.78
CA LEU A 644 -21.57 24.89 -6.56
C LEU A 644 -21.11 26.22 -7.17
N LEU A 645 -19.83 26.58 -6.99
CA LEU A 645 -19.26 27.80 -7.55
C LEU A 645 -19.15 27.71 -9.09
N ALA A 646 -18.87 26.53 -9.65
CA ALA A 646 -18.85 26.31 -11.09
C ALA A 646 -20.23 26.57 -11.71
N ARG A 647 -21.30 26.10 -11.07
CA ARG A 647 -22.68 26.45 -11.48
C ARG A 647 -22.97 27.95 -11.38
N PHE A 648 -22.48 28.61 -10.32
CA PHE A 648 -22.61 30.06 -10.18
C PHE A 648 -21.89 30.81 -11.30
N ALA A 649 -20.66 30.41 -11.64
CA ALA A 649 -19.87 30.99 -12.72
C ALA A 649 -20.47 30.71 -14.11
N ALA A 650 -21.15 29.58 -14.32
CA ALA A 650 -21.83 29.30 -15.59
C ALA A 650 -22.92 30.33 -15.93
N VAL A 651 -23.54 30.94 -14.91
CA VAL A 651 -24.54 32.02 -15.09
C VAL A 651 -23.88 33.42 -15.14
N HIS A 652 -22.67 33.57 -14.59
CA HIS A 652 -21.88 34.79 -14.60
C HIS A 652 -20.64 34.61 -15.49
N ARG A 653 -20.81 34.72 -16.81
CA ARG A 653 -19.77 34.40 -17.82
C ARG A 653 -18.46 35.19 -17.67
N ASP A 654 -18.47 36.26 -16.90
CA ASP A 654 -17.28 37.06 -16.58
C ASP A 654 -16.44 36.48 -15.43
N LEU A 655 -16.83 35.35 -14.83
CA LEU A 655 -16.16 34.70 -13.71
C LEU A 655 -15.61 33.33 -14.08
N SER A 656 -14.52 32.95 -13.42
CA SER A 656 -13.95 31.60 -13.44
C SER A 656 -13.74 31.10 -12.02
N VAL A 657 -13.79 29.77 -11.87
CA VAL A 657 -13.49 29.08 -10.60
C VAL A 657 -12.27 28.21 -10.83
N VAL A 658 -11.26 28.37 -9.98
CA VAL A 658 -9.96 27.72 -10.10
C VAL A 658 -9.67 26.97 -8.81
N ARG A 659 -9.21 25.73 -8.95
CA ARG A 659 -8.76 24.93 -7.82
C ARG A 659 -7.25 25.13 -7.64
N GLY A 660 -6.86 25.68 -6.49
CA GLY A 660 -5.48 25.83 -6.09
C GLY A 660 -5.03 24.73 -5.11
N LEU A 661 -3.78 24.81 -4.65
CA LEU A 661 -3.24 23.89 -3.67
C LEU A 661 -3.93 24.09 -2.30
N LYS A 662 -4.88 23.21 -2.00
CA LYS A 662 -5.78 23.28 -0.83
C LYS A 662 -6.57 24.60 -0.76
N SER A 663 -7.00 25.10 -1.92
CA SER A 663 -7.84 26.31 -2.03
C SER A 663 -8.78 26.28 -3.24
N ILE A 664 -9.82 27.09 -3.20
CA ILE A 664 -10.72 27.36 -4.34
C ILE A 664 -10.83 28.87 -4.51
N GLU A 665 -10.46 29.37 -5.68
CA GLU A 665 -10.51 30.78 -6.04
C GLU A 665 -11.65 31.03 -7.02
N VAL A 666 -12.46 32.06 -6.76
CA VAL A 666 -13.34 32.67 -7.77
C VAL A 666 -12.71 33.99 -8.17
N ARG A 667 -12.48 34.17 -9.47
CA ARG A 667 -11.86 35.38 -10.03
C ARG A 667 -12.57 35.81 -11.30
N LEU A 668 -12.29 37.03 -11.78
CA LEU A 668 -12.69 37.43 -13.13
C LEU A 668 -12.07 36.46 -14.17
N ALA A 669 -12.87 36.00 -15.13
CA ALA A 669 -12.47 35.04 -16.15
C ALA A 669 -11.33 35.56 -17.04
N GLU A 670 -11.14 36.87 -17.08
CA GLU A 670 -10.02 37.50 -17.81
C GLU A 670 -8.69 37.50 -17.09
N LEU A 671 -8.65 37.08 -15.83
CA LEU A 671 -7.42 37.02 -15.04
C LEU A 671 -6.80 35.62 -15.14
N SER A 672 -5.63 35.56 -15.75
CA SER A 672 -4.79 34.36 -15.83
C SER A 672 -3.36 34.73 -16.17
N LYS A 673 -2.38 33.91 -15.77
CA LYS A 673 -0.98 34.12 -16.14
C LYS A 673 -0.75 34.21 -17.67
N PRO A 674 -1.37 33.37 -18.51
CA PRO A 674 -1.36 33.53 -19.97
C PRO A 674 -1.81 34.92 -20.45
N ARG A 675 -2.95 35.41 -19.95
CA ARG A 675 -3.49 36.71 -20.35
C ARG A 675 -2.62 37.85 -19.85
N ALA A 676 -2.08 37.74 -18.64
CA ALA A 676 -1.11 38.71 -18.13
C ALA A 676 0.13 38.78 -19.03
N ALA A 677 0.75 37.65 -19.36
CA ALA A 677 1.91 37.61 -20.26
C ALA A 677 1.62 38.23 -21.64
N SER A 678 0.40 38.05 -22.15
CA SER A 678 -0.01 38.60 -23.45
C SER A 678 0.10 40.14 -23.54
N PHE A 679 -0.03 40.85 -22.42
CA PHE A 679 0.13 42.31 -22.36
C PHE A 679 1.49 42.78 -22.86
N TRP A 680 2.56 42.03 -22.54
CA TRP A 680 3.91 42.32 -23.00
C TRP A 680 4.14 41.78 -24.41
N LEU A 681 3.73 40.52 -24.66
CA LEU A 681 3.93 39.86 -25.95
C LEU A 681 3.23 40.57 -27.12
N SER A 682 2.12 41.28 -26.87
CA SER A 682 1.41 42.03 -27.92
C SER A 682 2.05 43.38 -28.25
N ARG A 683 2.93 43.91 -27.38
CA ARG A 683 3.54 45.25 -27.51
C ARG A 683 4.89 45.21 -28.20
N ARG A 684 5.60 44.08 -28.12
CA ARG A 684 6.95 43.94 -28.64
C ARG A 684 7.19 42.51 -29.09
N GLY A 685 7.91 42.34 -30.21
CA GLY A 685 8.43 41.05 -30.63
C GLY A 685 9.66 40.67 -29.81
N TYR A 686 9.60 39.51 -29.15
CA TYR A 686 10.69 38.96 -28.35
C TYR A 686 11.38 37.81 -29.09
N GLU A 687 12.70 37.92 -29.25
CA GLU A 687 13.54 36.85 -29.81
C GLU A 687 13.80 35.73 -28.80
N PHE A 688 13.77 36.05 -27.50
CA PHE A 688 13.89 35.10 -26.41
C PHE A 688 12.77 35.29 -25.39
N ILE A 689 12.06 34.21 -25.10
CA ILE A 689 10.99 34.15 -24.11
C ILE A 689 11.33 33.04 -23.13
N LEU A 690 11.39 33.37 -21.84
CA LEU A 690 11.51 32.40 -20.77
C LEU A 690 10.37 32.56 -19.78
N ALA A 691 9.81 31.44 -19.32
CA ALA A 691 8.84 31.41 -18.23
C ALA A 691 9.23 30.38 -17.18
N ALA A 692 9.16 30.75 -15.90
CA ALA A 692 9.44 29.86 -14.78
C ALA A 692 8.34 29.94 -13.72
N GLY A 693 7.90 28.79 -13.21
CA GLY A 693 6.78 28.71 -12.29
C GLY A 693 6.61 27.33 -11.63
N ASP A 694 5.78 27.25 -10.59
CA ASP A 694 5.54 26.02 -9.82
C ASP A 694 4.06 25.63 -9.63
N SER A 695 3.13 26.40 -10.20
CA SER A 695 1.69 26.21 -10.01
C SER A 695 0.98 25.72 -11.28
N GLN A 696 -0.27 25.27 -11.13
CA GLN A 696 -1.12 24.92 -12.27
C GLN A 696 -1.38 26.10 -13.22
N ASP A 697 -1.47 27.33 -12.68
CA ASP A 697 -1.61 28.55 -13.50
C ASP A 697 -0.36 28.78 -14.37
N ASP A 698 0.82 28.30 -13.94
CA ASP A 698 2.06 28.35 -14.74
C ASP A 698 2.07 27.32 -15.86
N GLU A 699 1.49 26.14 -15.64
CA GLU A 699 1.34 25.13 -16.68
C GLU A 699 0.48 25.61 -17.85
N ASP A 700 -0.53 26.43 -17.56
CA ASP A 700 -1.33 27.10 -18.58
C ASP A 700 -0.51 28.19 -19.30
N LEU A 701 0.34 28.93 -18.59
CA LEU A 701 1.29 29.87 -19.20
C LEU A 701 2.24 29.12 -20.14
N PHE A 702 2.88 28.05 -19.69
CA PHE A 702 3.81 27.25 -20.50
C PHE A 702 3.14 26.75 -21.78
N ALA A 703 1.90 26.28 -21.69
CA ALA A 703 1.14 25.79 -22.85
C ALA A 703 0.73 26.90 -23.83
N SER A 704 0.55 28.13 -23.35
CA SER A 704 0.15 29.28 -24.17
C SER A 704 1.31 29.93 -24.92
N LEU A 705 2.55 29.70 -24.48
CA LEU A 705 3.75 30.31 -25.06
C LEU A 705 4.19 29.58 -26.34
N PRO A 706 4.87 30.28 -27.27
CA PRO A 706 5.41 29.65 -28.48
C PRO A 706 6.32 28.45 -28.15
N PRO A 707 6.36 27.39 -29.00
CA PRO A 707 7.21 26.20 -28.76
C PRO A 707 8.72 26.48 -28.70
N SER A 708 9.17 27.64 -29.20
CA SER A 708 10.55 28.11 -29.09
C SER A 708 10.90 28.67 -27.69
N SER A 709 9.92 28.89 -26.83
CA SER A 709 10.11 29.47 -25.50
C SER A 709 10.83 28.50 -24.55
N VAL A 710 11.59 29.05 -23.61
CA VAL A 710 12.22 28.31 -22.53
C VAL A 710 11.26 28.29 -21.35
N THR A 711 10.58 27.16 -21.13
CA THR A 711 9.66 26.99 -20.00
C THR A 711 10.30 26.10 -18.94
N ILE A 712 10.23 26.52 -17.67
CA ILE A 712 10.93 25.90 -16.54
C ILE A 712 9.94 25.64 -15.39
N ARG A 713 9.77 24.38 -15.03
CA ARG A 713 9.09 23.98 -13.79
C ARG A 713 10.05 24.10 -12.62
N VAL A 714 9.64 24.79 -11.56
CA VAL A 714 10.37 24.76 -10.27
C VAL A 714 9.76 23.69 -9.39
N GLY A 715 10.55 22.74 -8.92
CA GLY A 715 10.07 21.56 -8.20
C GLY A 715 9.86 20.34 -9.11
N ARG A 716 9.64 19.19 -8.47
CA ARG A 716 9.32 17.94 -9.17
C ARG A 716 7.82 17.77 -9.36
N GLY A 717 7.42 17.10 -10.43
CA GLY A 717 6.04 16.74 -10.72
C GLY A 717 5.73 16.75 -12.22
N PRO A 718 4.52 16.33 -12.61
CA PRO A 718 4.06 16.45 -14.00
C PRO A 718 4.10 17.90 -14.46
N THR A 719 4.63 18.14 -15.67
CA THR A 719 4.74 19.48 -16.23
C THR A 719 4.72 19.48 -17.76
N ARG A 720 4.17 20.55 -18.34
CA ARG A 720 4.24 20.96 -19.74
C ARG A 720 5.48 21.82 -20.03
N ALA A 721 6.23 22.20 -18.99
CA ALA A 721 7.50 22.89 -19.15
C ALA A 721 8.50 22.01 -19.90
N ARG A 722 9.33 22.64 -20.75
CA ARG A 722 10.41 21.96 -21.46
C ARG A 722 11.50 21.52 -20.50
N TYR A 723 11.72 22.28 -19.44
CA TYR A 723 12.75 22.00 -18.46
C TYR A 723 12.21 22.03 -17.03
N TYR A 724 12.99 21.50 -16.09
CA TYR A 724 12.77 21.70 -14.65
C TYR A 724 14.05 22.03 -13.90
N VAL A 725 13.87 22.62 -12.72
CA VAL A 725 14.87 22.81 -11.65
C VAL A 725 14.26 22.33 -10.33
N ASN A 726 15.07 21.91 -9.36
CA ASN A 726 14.57 21.23 -8.16
C ASN A 726 13.85 22.17 -7.19
N ASP A 727 14.30 23.42 -7.08
CA ASP A 727 13.82 24.36 -6.07
C ASP A 727 14.12 25.82 -6.47
N PRO A 728 13.56 26.81 -5.73
CA PRO A 728 13.83 28.23 -5.98
C PRO A 728 15.31 28.61 -5.97
N SER A 729 16.14 27.97 -5.15
CA SER A 729 17.57 28.28 -5.06
C SER A 729 18.30 27.85 -6.33
N GLU A 730 17.99 26.68 -6.88
CA GLU A 730 18.51 26.23 -8.18
C GLU A 730 18.02 27.13 -9.32
N LEU A 731 16.75 27.58 -9.29
CA LEU A 731 16.27 28.56 -10.28
C LEU A 731 17.10 29.85 -10.23
N LEU A 732 17.36 30.41 -9.04
CA LEU A 732 18.15 31.63 -8.91
C LEU A 732 19.58 31.47 -9.44
N ALA A 733 20.21 30.31 -9.20
CA ALA A 733 21.51 29.99 -9.78
C ALA A 733 21.44 29.90 -11.32
N THR A 734 20.41 29.26 -11.87
CA THR A 734 20.15 29.19 -13.31
C THR A 734 19.97 30.58 -13.92
N LEU A 735 19.15 31.44 -13.31
CA LEU A 735 18.92 32.80 -13.79
C LEU A 735 20.19 33.65 -13.79
N ARG A 736 21.07 33.49 -12.78
CA ARG A 736 22.39 34.14 -12.77
C ARG A 736 23.29 33.65 -13.90
N ALA A 737 23.34 32.35 -14.13
CA ALA A 737 24.14 31.78 -15.20
C ALA A 737 23.68 32.30 -16.58
N ILE A 738 22.37 32.39 -16.78
CA ILE A 738 21.76 32.96 -17.99
C ILE A 738 22.14 34.44 -18.15
N ALA A 739 22.12 35.22 -17.07
CA ALA A 739 22.43 36.65 -17.11
C ALA A 739 23.93 36.97 -17.22
N GLY A 740 24.80 36.05 -16.76
CA GLY A 740 26.26 36.23 -16.69
C GLY A 740 27.03 35.69 -17.90
N GLY A 741 26.41 34.88 -18.75
CA GLY A 741 26.98 34.40 -20.02
C GLY A 741 26.83 35.36 -21.18
#